data_AF-A0A2I0AVQ8-F1
#
_entry.id   AF-A0A2I0AVQ8-F1
#
_cell.length_a   1.000
_cell.length_b   1.000
_cell.length_c   1.000
_cell.angle_alpha   90.00
_cell.angle_beta   90.00
_cell.angle_gamma   90.00
#
_symmetry.space_group_name_H-M   'P 1'
#
loop_
_entity.id
_entity.type
_entity.pdbx_description
1 polymer ?
#
loop_
_entity_poly.entity_id
_entity_poly.type
_entity_poly.pdbx_seq_one_letter_code
_entity_poly.pdbx_strand_id
1 'polypeptide(L)'
;MQAFQKLVYVSSLVFGDASKFLLPWKRIFKVTDAQVDVAIRDNAQRLYAVKLNSVDRDIDSKQLIDLRSSQLLYRLSDEIAAEMLREHMRKLAEENISVALDVLKSRVRATKGSLQVVEALEELLEFNDLLTRLSKHPEANQFAPGVAPISLLGGEYDSDRKMDDLKLLYRAYAADCFPDGRLEEKKLVALNQLKIIFGLGNREADAILLDITSKVYRRRLSQAVSSGDLGAAPSKASFLQNLCDELHFDPQKASEIHEDIYRQKLQQSVADGELSEEEVTTLLRIRVLLCIPQETVDAAHTEICGRLFEKAVKDAIASGVDGYDADVRASVRKASQGLRLTKEAAMAIASKAVRKVFLNYVQRSRGAGNRIEAAKELKKMIAFNTLVVTELISDIKGEPITTSSEPAKDDSKQVEEEDDWESLQTLRKTRPSKELESKLGKPGQTEITLKDDLPERERADLYRTYLLFCLSGEVTVVPFGAQITTKKDNTEYLLLNQLGGILGLSPKEIVEIHRNLAEQAFMKQAEVILADGQLTKSKIDQLNEVQKQVGLPAEYAQKIIKNITTTKMAAAIETAVSQGRIGIQQVRELKAASVDLDSMISEPLRENLFRKTVEEIFSSGKGIFDEEEVYVKIPADLTIDPAKAKKVVQELARNRLSNSLVQAVALLRQRNRDGVVSSLNDLLACDMAVPSEPLSWSSPEELAELYCIYLKSIPKREKLDRLQYLLGISDSSAATLKDTAERGALPLEPEEEEIVF
;
A
#
# COMPACT_ATOMS: atom_id res chain seq x y z
N MET A 1 -72.64 -24.57 19.28
CA MET A 1 -71.56 -25.26 18.54
C MET A 1 -71.01 -26.50 19.25
N GLN A 2 -70.60 -26.43 20.53
CA GLN A 2 -69.99 -27.58 21.23
C GLN A 2 -70.90 -28.83 21.32
N ALA A 3 -72.20 -28.66 21.57
CA ALA A 3 -73.15 -29.79 21.60
C ALA A 3 -73.29 -30.50 20.23
N PHE A 4 -73.22 -29.72 19.14
CA PHE A 4 -73.25 -30.25 17.77
C PHE A 4 -71.97 -31.03 17.45
N GLN A 5 -70.80 -30.50 17.82
CA GLN A 5 -69.52 -31.21 17.66
C GLN A 5 -69.52 -32.54 18.44
N LYS A 6 -70.03 -32.55 19.68
CA LYS A 6 -70.17 -33.78 20.49
C LYS A 6 -71.13 -34.79 19.85
N LEU A 7 -72.26 -34.34 19.32
CA LEU A 7 -73.23 -35.19 18.62
C LEU A 7 -72.62 -35.84 17.37
N VAL A 8 -71.88 -35.05 16.57
CA VAL A 8 -71.15 -35.52 15.39
C VAL A 8 -70.11 -36.57 15.78
N TYR A 9 -69.34 -36.31 16.83
CA TYR A 9 -68.33 -37.25 17.34
C TYR A 9 -68.94 -38.56 17.85
N VAL A 10 -69.95 -38.50 18.71
CA VAL A 10 -70.64 -39.69 19.24
C VAL A 10 -71.28 -40.51 18.12
N SER A 11 -71.89 -39.84 17.14
CA SER A 11 -72.46 -40.52 15.97
C SER A 11 -71.38 -41.21 15.12
N SER A 12 -70.22 -40.56 14.93
CA SER A 12 -69.09 -41.16 14.20
C SER A 12 -68.47 -42.35 14.92
N LEU A 13 -68.41 -42.31 16.26
CA LEU A 13 -67.88 -43.37 17.11
C LEU A 13 -68.77 -44.61 17.08
N VAL A 14 -70.09 -44.42 17.23
CA VAL A 14 -71.09 -45.50 17.29
C VAL A 14 -71.38 -46.10 15.92
N PHE A 15 -71.51 -45.27 14.87
CA PHE A 15 -71.94 -45.73 13.54
C PHE A 15 -70.78 -45.93 12.54
N GLY A 16 -69.53 -45.61 12.91
CA GLY A 16 -68.40 -45.84 12.00
C GLY A 16 -68.50 -45.05 10.68
N ASP A 17 -68.01 -45.64 9.60
CA ASP A 17 -68.12 -45.08 8.25
C ASP A 17 -69.56 -44.94 7.76
N ALA A 18 -70.51 -45.67 8.36
CA ALA A 18 -71.94 -45.54 8.05
C ALA A 18 -72.53 -44.20 8.55
N SER A 19 -71.87 -43.50 9.47
CA SER A 19 -72.30 -42.18 9.95
C SER A 19 -72.38 -41.12 8.84
N LYS A 20 -71.48 -41.19 7.84
CA LYS A 20 -71.46 -40.30 6.66
C LYS A 20 -72.71 -40.46 5.79
N PHE A 21 -73.30 -41.66 5.79
CA PHE A 21 -74.49 -42.00 5.01
C PHE A 21 -75.78 -41.75 5.79
N LEU A 22 -75.79 -42.03 7.10
CA LEU A 22 -76.98 -41.94 7.94
C LEU A 22 -77.34 -40.51 8.35
N LEU A 23 -76.35 -39.61 8.46
CA LEU A 23 -76.56 -38.22 8.89
C LEU A 23 -75.88 -37.27 7.89
N PRO A 24 -76.60 -36.77 6.87
CA PRO A 24 -76.05 -35.86 5.87
C PRO A 24 -75.88 -34.45 6.44
N TRP A 25 -74.86 -34.26 7.29
CA TRP A 25 -74.53 -33.00 7.96
C TRP A 25 -74.43 -31.81 6.98
N LYS A 26 -73.93 -32.08 5.77
CA LYS A 26 -73.80 -31.12 4.66
C LYS A 26 -75.13 -30.55 4.17
N ARG A 27 -76.20 -31.37 4.13
CA ARG A 27 -77.53 -30.95 3.65
C ARG A 27 -78.34 -30.25 4.72
N ILE A 28 -78.23 -30.71 5.97
CA ILE A 28 -79.08 -30.23 7.08
C ILE A 28 -78.48 -28.98 7.75
N PHE A 29 -77.15 -28.94 7.91
CA PHE A 29 -76.48 -27.89 8.71
C PHE A 29 -75.51 -27.02 7.91
N LYS A 30 -75.36 -27.22 6.59
CA LYS A 30 -74.43 -26.48 5.70
C LYS A 30 -72.96 -26.52 6.16
N VAL A 31 -72.54 -27.60 6.79
CA VAL A 31 -71.16 -27.82 7.29
C VAL A 31 -70.34 -28.57 6.24
N THR A 32 -69.06 -28.23 6.06
CA THR A 32 -68.17 -28.95 5.13
C THR A 32 -67.63 -30.23 5.75
N ASP A 33 -67.26 -31.21 4.92
CA ASP A 33 -66.70 -32.49 5.40
C ASP A 33 -65.39 -32.25 6.20
N ALA A 34 -64.58 -31.26 5.81
CA ALA A 34 -63.41 -30.82 6.57
C ALA A 34 -63.75 -30.30 7.98
N GLN A 35 -64.86 -29.58 8.15
CA GLN A 35 -65.31 -29.10 9.48
C GLN A 35 -65.82 -30.23 10.37
N VAL A 36 -66.41 -31.28 9.78
CA VAL A 36 -66.81 -32.50 10.48
C VAL A 36 -65.58 -33.28 10.95
N ASP A 37 -64.58 -33.44 10.09
CA ASP A 37 -63.34 -34.13 10.42
C ASP A 37 -62.53 -33.40 11.52
N VAL A 38 -62.48 -32.06 11.46
CA VAL A 38 -61.89 -31.23 12.54
C VAL A 38 -62.68 -31.40 13.85
N ALA A 39 -64.01 -31.42 13.81
CA ALA A 39 -64.82 -31.62 15.01
C ALA A 39 -64.64 -33.02 15.63
N ILE A 40 -64.43 -34.06 14.82
CA ILE A 40 -64.13 -35.41 15.30
C ILE A 40 -62.75 -35.44 15.95
N ARG A 41 -61.74 -34.87 15.27
CA ARG A 41 -60.36 -34.75 15.76
C ARG A 41 -60.29 -34.00 17.09
N ASP A 42 -60.90 -32.83 17.20
CA ASP A 42 -60.86 -31.99 18.40
C ASP A 42 -61.49 -32.69 19.62
N ASN A 43 -62.55 -33.47 19.42
CA ASN A 43 -63.19 -34.21 20.51
C ASN A 43 -62.38 -35.47 20.91
N ALA A 44 -61.80 -36.18 19.94
CA ALA A 44 -60.88 -37.29 20.21
C ALA A 44 -59.65 -36.81 20.99
N GLN A 45 -59.05 -35.68 20.57
CA GLN A 45 -57.96 -35.02 21.29
C GLN A 45 -58.34 -34.65 22.72
N ARG A 46 -59.52 -34.06 22.96
CA ARG A 46 -59.97 -33.72 24.32
C ARG A 46 -60.13 -34.95 25.22
N LEU A 47 -60.70 -36.03 24.71
CA LEU A 47 -60.87 -37.27 25.50
C LEU A 47 -59.53 -37.94 25.78
N TYR A 48 -58.62 -37.94 24.79
CA TYR A 48 -57.28 -38.45 24.97
C TYR A 48 -56.48 -37.59 25.96
N ALA A 49 -56.62 -36.26 25.95
CA ALA A 49 -55.99 -35.37 26.92
C ALA A 49 -56.44 -35.64 28.37
N VAL A 50 -57.73 -35.94 28.60
CA VAL A 50 -58.22 -36.31 29.94
C VAL A 50 -57.59 -37.63 30.42
N LYS A 51 -57.37 -38.58 29.51
CA LYS A 51 -56.66 -39.83 29.81
C LYS A 51 -55.16 -39.59 30.07
N LEU A 52 -54.52 -38.71 29.30
CA LEU A 52 -53.11 -38.34 29.52
C LEU A 52 -52.90 -37.67 30.88
N ASN A 53 -53.84 -36.85 31.35
CA ASN A 53 -53.78 -36.23 32.68
C ASN A 53 -53.80 -37.24 33.84
N SER A 54 -54.11 -38.52 33.60
CA SER A 54 -54.01 -39.59 34.61
C SER A 54 -52.65 -40.31 34.62
N VAL A 55 -51.74 -39.88 33.74
CA VAL A 55 -50.38 -40.41 33.63
C VAL A 55 -49.44 -39.48 34.35
N ASP A 56 -48.88 -39.96 35.45
CA ASP A 56 -47.91 -39.26 36.28
C ASP A 56 -46.46 -39.66 35.90
N ARG A 57 -45.47 -39.29 36.74
CA ARG A 57 -44.03 -39.54 36.49
C ARG A 57 -43.66 -41.03 36.55
N ASP A 58 -44.41 -41.84 37.30
CA ASP A 58 -44.20 -43.29 37.42
C ASP A 58 -44.99 -44.03 36.33
N ILE A 59 -44.40 -44.09 35.13
CA ILE A 59 -45.05 -44.69 33.96
C ILE A 59 -44.81 -46.19 33.92
N ASP A 60 -45.90 -46.95 34.00
CA ASP A 60 -45.88 -48.40 33.84
C ASP A 60 -46.19 -48.83 32.40
N SER A 61 -45.63 -49.98 31.99
CA SER A 61 -45.92 -50.61 30.70
C SER A 61 -47.42 -50.85 30.48
N LYS A 62 -48.16 -51.17 31.55
CA LYS A 62 -49.62 -51.36 31.52
C LYS A 62 -50.36 -50.06 31.19
N GLN A 63 -49.94 -48.94 31.76
CA GLN A 63 -50.54 -47.63 31.48
C GLN A 63 -50.32 -47.23 30.02
N LEU A 64 -49.15 -47.50 29.44
CA LEU A 64 -48.87 -47.23 28.03
C LEU A 64 -49.73 -48.08 27.08
N ILE A 65 -50.03 -49.33 27.45
CA ILE A 65 -50.95 -50.21 26.70
C ILE A 65 -52.40 -49.72 26.84
N ASP A 66 -52.80 -49.28 28.04
CA ASP A 66 -54.13 -48.70 28.28
C ASP A 66 -54.34 -47.39 27.51
N LEU A 67 -53.30 -46.58 27.35
CA LEU A 67 -53.32 -45.39 26.49
C LEU A 67 -53.45 -45.77 25.02
N ARG A 68 -52.73 -46.79 24.54
CA ARG A 68 -52.86 -47.29 23.17
C ARG A 68 -54.27 -47.81 22.89
N SER A 69 -54.86 -48.56 23.82
CA SER A 69 -56.24 -49.03 23.69
C SER A 69 -57.24 -47.86 23.66
N SER A 70 -57.05 -46.86 24.50
CA SER A 70 -57.88 -45.64 24.55
C SER A 70 -57.75 -44.82 23.26
N GLN A 71 -56.55 -44.71 22.70
CA GLN A 71 -56.30 -44.05 21.42
C GLN A 71 -57.07 -44.71 20.27
N LEU A 72 -57.00 -46.04 20.17
CA LEU A 72 -57.70 -46.82 19.15
C LEU A 72 -59.22 -46.70 19.31
N LEU A 73 -59.71 -46.70 20.55
CA LEU A 73 -61.12 -46.47 20.86
C LEU A 73 -61.59 -45.08 20.42
N TYR A 74 -60.76 -44.04 20.57
CA TYR A 74 -61.11 -42.67 20.15
C TYR A 74 -60.85 -42.40 18.66
N ARG A 75 -60.31 -43.37 17.91
CA ARG A 75 -59.91 -43.23 16.50
C ARG A 75 -59.00 -42.02 16.25
N LEU A 76 -58.09 -41.77 17.19
CA LEU A 76 -57.08 -40.73 17.04
C LEU A 76 -55.92 -41.28 16.19
N SER A 77 -55.42 -40.48 15.23
CA SER A 77 -54.27 -40.90 14.42
C SER A 77 -53.02 -41.06 15.29
N ASP A 78 -52.14 -41.99 14.89
CA ASP A 78 -50.88 -42.27 15.59
C ASP A 78 -49.98 -41.04 15.68
N GLU A 79 -49.99 -40.19 14.65
CA GLU A 79 -49.24 -38.93 14.61
C GLU A 79 -49.69 -37.94 15.70
N ILE A 80 -51.00 -37.72 15.81
CA ILE A 80 -51.57 -36.77 16.78
C ILE A 80 -51.44 -37.31 18.21
N ALA A 81 -51.66 -38.61 18.40
CA ALA A 81 -51.50 -39.25 19.70
C ALA A 81 -50.06 -39.18 20.20
N ALA A 82 -49.09 -39.34 19.29
CA ALA A 82 -47.67 -39.24 19.60
C ALA A 82 -47.23 -37.82 19.93
N GLU A 83 -47.76 -36.82 19.24
CA GLU A 83 -47.52 -35.42 19.56
C GLU A 83 -48.09 -35.06 20.94
N MET A 84 -49.35 -35.45 21.22
CA MET A 84 -49.99 -35.19 22.50
C MET A 84 -49.29 -35.88 23.69
N LEU A 85 -48.81 -37.12 23.50
CA LEU A 85 -48.06 -37.83 24.54
C LEU A 85 -46.71 -37.13 24.79
N ARG A 86 -45.99 -36.73 23.74
CA ARG A 86 -44.73 -35.98 23.86
C ARG A 86 -44.93 -34.63 24.56
N GLU A 87 -45.99 -33.90 24.24
CA GLU A 87 -46.35 -32.66 24.92
C GLU A 87 -46.66 -32.88 26.41
N HIS A 88 -47.39 -33.94 26.76
CA HIS A 88 -47.69 -34.27 28.16
C HIS A 88 -46.42 -34.60 28.95
N MET A 89 -45.56 -35.45 28.41
CA MET A 89 -44.28 -35.79 29.04
C MET A 89 -43.37 -34.57 29.19
N ARG A 90 -43.39 -33.65 28.21
CA ARG A 90 -42.69 -32.37 28.29
C ARG A 90 -43.23 -31.51 29.43
N LYS A 91 -44.55 -31.38 29.57
CA LYS A 91 -45.17 -30.58 30.66
C LYS A 91 -44.79 -31.10 32.05
N LEU A 92 -44.77 -32.41 32.26
CA LEU A 92 -44.33 -33.01 33.52
C LEU A 92 -42.86 -32.67 33.85
N ALA A 93 -42.00 -32.63 32.83
CA ALA A 93 -40.61 -32.18 32.97
C ALA A 93 -40.51 -30.67 33.26
N GLU A 94 -41.32 -29.86 32.57
CA GLU A 94 -41.38 -28.39 32.75
C GLU A 94 -41.86 -28.00 34.16
N GLU A 95 -42.78 -28.75 34.75
CA GLU A 95 -43.22 -28.61 36.15
C GLU A 95 -42.10 -28.94 37.14
N ASN A 96 -41.29 -29.96 36.86
CA ASN A 96 -40.14 -30.27 37.70
C ASN A 96 -39.08 -29.15 37.65
N ILE A 97 -38.86 -28.62 36.44
CA ILE A 97 -37.92 -27.52 36.21
C ILE A 97 -38.41 -26.23 36.85
N SER A 98 -39.71 -25.91 36.82
CA SER A 98 -40.23 -24.71 37.48
C SER A 98 -40.06 -24.79 38.99
N VAL A 99 -40.28 -25.95 39.61
CA VAL A 99 -39.97 -26.20 41.02
C VAL A 99 -38.48 -25.98 41.30
N ALA A 100 -37.59 -26.54 40.48
CA ALA A 100 -36.14 -26.35 40.62
C ALA A 100 -35.74 -24.87 40.47
N LEU A 101 -36.34 -24.14 39.53
CA LEU A 101 -36.09 -22.72 39.31
C LEU A 101 -36.58 -21.86 40.46
N ASP A 102 -37.77 -22.15 41.01
CA ASP A 102 -38.32 -21.41 42.14
C ASP A 102 -37.43 -21.59 43.38
N VAL A 103 -36.94 -22.81 43.62
CA VAL A 103 -35.96 -23.08 44.68
C VAL A 103 -34.67 -22.30 44.43
N LEU A 104 -34.14 -22.31 43.20
CA LEU A 104 -32.88 -21.64 42.87
C LEU A 104 -32.98 -20.10 42.91
N LYS A 105 -34.12 -19.53 42.52
CA LYS A 105 -34.38 -18.08 42.55
C LYS A 105 -34.75 -17.61 43.96
N SER A 106 -35.35 -18.47 44.78
CA SER A 106 -35.54 -18.19 46.20
C SER A 106 -34.19 -18.20 46.92
N ARG A 107 -33.82 -17.12 47.61
CA ARG A 107 -32.51 -16.98 48.30
C ARG A 107 -32.37 -17.86 49.56
N VAL A 108 -32.94 -19.07 49.58
CA VAL A 108 -32.83 -19.99 50.71
C VAL A 108 -31.39 -20.49 50.78
N ARG A 109 -30.70 -20.16 51.89
CA ARG A 109 -29.28 -20.47 52.23
C ARG A 109 -28.57 -21.36 51.19
N ALA A 110 -27.65 -20.76 50.44
CA ALA A 110 -27.00 -21.23 49.22
C ALA A 110 -26.54 -22.70 49.14
N THR A 111 -26.35 -23.40 50.27
CA THR A 111 -25.92 -24.81 50.31
C THR A 111 -27.08 -25.80 50.38
N LYS A 112 -28.22 -25.44 50.98
CA LYS A 112 -29.40 -26.34 51.05
C LYS A 112 -30.28 -26.22 49.82
N GLY A 113 -30.39 -25.01 49.25
CA GLY A 113 -31.10 -24.78 48.00
C GLY A 113 -30.42 -25.43 46.79
N SER A 114 -29.08 -25.50 46.76
CA SER A 114 -28.36 -26.16 45.66
C SER A 114 -28.57 -27.68 45.65
N LEU A 115 -28.60 -28.33 46.82
CA LEU A 115 -28.87 -29.76 46.94
C LEU A 115 -30.28 -30.13 46.46
N GLN A 116 -31.29 -29.35 46.86
CA GLN A 116 -32.68 -29.56 46.43
C GLN A 116 -32.87 -29.38 44.92
N VAL A 117 -32.13 -28.44 44.30
CA VAL A 117 -32.13 -28.26 42.84
C VAL A 117 -31.49 -29.47 42.15
N VAL A 118 -30.42 -30.02 42.71
CA VAL A 118 -29.75 -31.20 42.15
C VAL A 118 -30.64 -32.43 42.27
N GLU A 119 -31.28 -32.65 43.43
CA GLU A 119 -32.26 -33.74 43.64
C GLU A 119 -33.40 -33.68 42.61
N ALA A 120 -33.99 -32.49 42.38
CA ALA A 120 -35.05 -32.32 41.38
C ALA A 120 -34.57 -32.63 39.94
N LEU A 121 -33.31 -32.30 39.62
CA LEU A 121 -32.71 -32.61 38.31
C LEU A 121 -32.33 -34.09 38.18
N GLU A 122 -31.96 -34.76 39.27
CA GLU A 122 -31.75 -36.21 39.30
C GLU A 122 -33.08 -36.96 39.08
N GLU A 123 -34.18 -36.54 39.71
CA GLU A 123 -35.52 -37.08 39.44
C GLU A 123 -35.90 -36.92 37.95
N LEU A 124 -35.56 -35.78 37.34
CA LEU A 124 -35.80 -35.54 35.91
C LEU A 124 -34.97 -36.49 35.02
N LEU A 125 -33.72 -36.75 35.40
CA LEU A 125 -32.84 -37.68 34.71
C LEU A 125 -33.32 -39.12 34.83
N GLU A 126 -33.73 -39.56 36.02
CA GLU A 126 -34.31 -40.88 36.25
C GLU A 126 -35.57 -41.08 35.43
N PHE A 127 -36.45 -40.06 35.37
CA PHE A 127 -37.64 -40.09 34.53
C PHE A 127 -37.31 -40.22 33.04
N ASN A 128 -36.30 -39.50 32.55
CA ASN A 128 -35.85 -39.61 31.17
C ASN A 128 -35.21 -40.98 30.86
N ASP A 129 -34.48 -41.56 31.80
CA ASP A 129 -33.92 -42.91 31.69
C ASP A 129 -35.02 -43.97 31.63
N LEU A 130 -36.08 -43.83 32.43
CA LEU A 130 -37.25 -44.71 32.37
C LEU A 130 -37.92 -44.67 30.98
N LEU A 131 -38.16 -43.48 30.43
CA LEU A 131 -38.71 -43.33 29.07
C LEU A 131 -37.77 -43.90 28.01
N THR A 132 -36.46 -43.75 28.19
CA THR A 132 -35.46 -44.33 27.29
C THR A 132 -35.46 -45.86 27.36
N ARG A 133 -35.66 -46.46 28.53
CA ARG A 133 -35.82 -47.92 28.67
C ARG A 133 -37.12 -48.41 28.04
N LEU A 134 -38.23 -47.69 28.25
CA LEU A 134 -39.55 -48.03 27.72
C LEU A 134 -39.60 -47.92 26.19
N SER A 135 -38.94 -46.93 25.59
CA SER A 135 -38.85 -46.81 24.12
C SER A 135 -38.05 -47.95 23.46
N LYS A 136 -37.12 -48.57 24.19
CA LYS A 136 -36.30 -49.71 23.73
C LYS A 136 -36.86 -51.08 24.13
N HIS A 137 -38.04 -51.13 24.76
CA HIS A 137 -38.64 -52.37 25.23
C HIS A 137 -39.10 -53.25 24.06
N PRO A 138 -39.01 -54.60 24.15
CA PRO A 138 -39.47 -55.50 23.09
C PRO A 138 -40.95 -55.34 22.73
N GLU A 139 -41.77 -54.86 23.65
CA GLU A 139 -43.21 -54.59 23.45
C GLU A 139 -43.50 -53.15 22.98
N ALA A 140 -42.50 -52.38 22.56
CA ALA A 140 -42.67 -50.98 22.13
C ALA A 140 -43.75 -50.79 21.04
N ASN A 141 -43.99 -51.81 20.21
CA ASN A 141 -45.05 -51.80 19.19
C ASN A 141 -46.47 -51.80 19.77
N GLN A 142 -46.64 -52.21 21.03
CA GLN A 142 -47.93 -52.25 21.73
C GLN A 142 -48.17 -50.98 22.57
N PHE A 143 -47.15 -50.14 22.76
CA PHE A 143 -47.27 -48.90 23.52
C PHE A 143 -47.91 -47.80 22.70
N ALA A 144 -48.43 -46.79 23.40
CA ALA A 144 -48.87 -45.56 22.76
C ALA A 144 -47.70 -44.96 21.94
N PRO A 145 -47.92 -44.61 20.66
CA PRO A 145 -46.88 -44.01 19.84
C PRO A 145 -46.45 -42.68 20.49
N GLY A 146 -45.17 -42.35 20.45
CA GLY A 146 -44.64 -41.09 21.03
C GLY A 146 -43.79 -41.23 22.30
N VAL A 147 -43.59 -42.43 22.84
CA VAL A 147 -42.61 -42.66 23.92
C VAL A 147 -41.20 -42.42 23.38
N ALA A 148 -40.59 -41.33 23.80
CA ALA A 148 -39.26 -40.91 23.40
C ALA A 148 -38.55 -40.20 24.57
N PRO A 149 -37.21 -40.08 24.53
CA PRO A 149 -36.48 -39.21 25.44
C PRO A 149 -37.05 -37.79 25.43
N ILE A 150 -37.03 -37.15 26.59
CA ILE A 150 -37.63 -35.83 26.77
C ILE A 150 -36.74 -34.78 26.11
N SER A 151 -37.36 -33.88 25.37
CA SER A 151 -36.72 -32.65 24.90
C SER A 151 -37.64 -31.48 25.16
N LEU A 152 -37.09 -30.44 25.78
CA LEU A 152 -37.78 -29.19 26.06
C LEU A 152 -37.89 -28.26 24.84
N LEU A 153 -37.29 -28.65 23.71
CA LEU A 153 -37.39 -27.93 22.44
C LEU A 153 -38.85 -27.90 21.96
N GLY A 154 -39.35 -26.72 21.56
CA GLY A 154 -40.76 -26.49 21.22
C GLY A 154 -41.71 -26.42 22.42
N GLY A 155 -41.19 -26.24 23.64
CA GLY A 155 -41.95 -26.10 24.88
C GLY A 155 -41.98 -24.69 25.45
N GLU A 156 -42.37 -24.57 26.72
CA GLU A 156 -42.45 -23.29 27.44
C GLU A 156 -41.07 -22.61 27.56
N TYR A 157 -39.99 -23.40 27.61
CA TYR A 157 -38.61 -22.92 27.79
C TYR A 157 -37.84 -22.64 26.49
N ASP A 158 -38.50 -22.73 25.33
CA ASP A 158 -37.90 -22.48 24.00
C ASP A 158 -37.71 -20.99 23.69
N SER A 159 -38.01 -20.10 24.64
CA SER A 159 -37.77 -18.66 24.52
C SER A 159 -36.41 -18.28 25.10
N ASP A 160 -35.69 -17.36 24.46
CA ASP A 160 -34.33 -16.94 24.85
C ASP A 160 -34.19 -16.62 26.36
N ARG A 161 -35.18 -15.94 26.95
CA ARG A 161 -35.17 -15.58 28.38
C ARG A 161 -35.27 -16.78 29.31
N LYS A 162 -36.02 -17.81 28.92
CA LYS A 162 -36.21 -19.04 29.70
C LYS A 162 -35.10 -20.06 29.43
N MET A 163 -34.43 -19.96 28.29
CA MET A 163 -33.20 -20.71 28.01
C MET A 163 -32.08 -20.29 28.96
N ASP A 164 -31.97 -19.01 29.33
CA ASP A 164 -31.01 -18.55 30.35
C ASP A 164 -31.27 -19.16 31.74
N ASP A 165 -32.54 -19.38 32.09
CA ASP A 165 -32.93 -20.09 33.31
C ASP A 165 -32.47 -21.57 33.28
N LEU A 166 -32.60 -22.24 32.13
CA LEU A 166 -32.07 -23.60 31.94
C LEU A 166 -30.53 -23.64 32.01
N LYS A 167 -29.84 -22.63 31.46
CA LYS A 167 -28.38 -22.48 31.59
C LYS A 167 -27.97 -22.31 33.05
N LEU A 168 -28.76 -21.60 33.85
CA LEU A 168 -28.52 -21.39 35.27
C LEU A 168 -28.66 -22.70 36.07
N LEU A 169 -29.67 -23.52 35.77
CA LEU A 169 -29.84 -24.86 36.34
C LEU A 169 -28.70 -25.80 35.94
N TYR A 170 -28.35 -25.81 34.65
CA TYR A 170 -27.23 -26.61 34.13
C TYR A 170 -25.93 -26.22 34.82
N ARG A 171 -25.70 -24.92 35.03
CA ARG A 171 -24.56 -24.39 35.77
C ARG A 171 -24.55 -24.81 37.24
N ALA A 172 -25.71 -24.83 37.90
CA ALA A 172 -25.83 -25.26 39.29
C ALA A 172 -25.52 -26.75 39.45
N TYR A 173 -26.10 -27.59 38.57
CA TYR A 173 -25.83 -29.02 38.55
C TYR A 173 -24.37 -29.33 38.21
N ALA A 174 -23.81 -28.66 37.20
CA ALA A 174 -22.40 -28.79 36.85
C ALA A 174 -21.45 -28.34 37.97
N ALA A 175 -21.84 -27.37 38.81
CA ALA A 175 -21.04 -26.98 39.97
C ALA A 175 -21.07 -28.04 41.08
N ASP A 176 -22.22 -28.70 41.29
CA ASP A 176 -22.38 -29.78 42.26
C ASP A 176 -21.71 -31.10 41.83
N CYS A 177 -21.42 -31.25 40.52
CA CYS A 177 -20.64 -32.37 40.02
C CYS A 177 -19.18 -32.39 40.53
N PHE A 178 -18.70 -31.32 41.16
CA PHE A 178 -17.32 -31.20 41.69
C PHE A 178 -17.26 -30.89 43.20
N PRO A 179 -17.91 -31.67 44.09
CA PRO A 179 -17.94 -31.35 45.52
C PRO A 179 -16.55 -31.51 46.16
N ASP A 180 -15.84 -32.58 45.78
CA ASP A 180 -14.47 -32.86 46.20
C ASP A 180 -13.42 -32.41 45.17
N GLY A 181 -13.86 -31.86 44.03
CA GLY A 181 -13.01 -31.52 42.89
C GLY A 181 -12.60 -32.72 42.03
N ARG A 182 -13.43 -33.78 41.97
CA ARG A 182 -13.32 -34.88 41.01
C ARG A 182 -14.61 -35.00 40.23
N LEU A 183 -14.51 -35.29 38.94
CA LEU A 183 -15.68 -35.58 38.11
C LEU A 183 -15.85 -37.10 37.99
N GLU A 184 -16.95 -37.63 38.53
CA GLU A 184 -17.30 -39.03 38.33
C GLU A 184 -17.88 -39.26 36.93
N GLU A 185 -17.54 -40.39 36.30
CA GLU A 185 -18.04 -40.76 34.97
C GLU A 185 -19.58 -40.78 34.89
N LYS A 186 -20.25 -41.19 35.98
CA LYS A 186 -21.72 -41.20 36.07
C LYS A 186 -22.31 -39.80 35.97
N LYS A 187 -21.69 -38.82 36.63
CA LYS A 187 -22.13 -37.41 36.60
C LYS A 187 -21.84 -36.76 35.24
N LEU A 188 -20.80 -37.20 34.53
CA LEU A 188 -20.53 -36.78 33.15
C LEU A 188 -21.63 -37.26 32.19
N VAL A 189 -22.08 -38.51 32.32
CA VAL A 189 -23.23 -39.03 31.53
C VAL A 189 -24.49 -38.23 31.84
N ALA A 190 -24.76 -37.96 33.11
CA ALA A 190 -25.89 -37.14 33.55
C ALA A 190 -25.86 -35.71 32.98
N LEU A 191 -24.69 -35.05 32.96
CA LEU A 191 -24.52 -33.73 32.34
C LEU A 191 -24.82 -33.75 30.83
N ASN A 192 -24.37 -34.79 30.12
CA ASN A 192 -24.68 -34.95 28.70
C ASN A 192 -26.16 -35.21 28.46
N GLN A 193 -26.82 -35.97 29.32
CA GLN A 193 -28.27 -36.19 29.25
C GLN A 193 -29.04 -34.91 29.54
N LEU A 194 -28.68 -34.13 30.58
CA LEU A 194 -29.30 -32.84 30.87
C LEU A 194 -29.10 -31.84 29.72
N LYS A 195 -27.93 -31.82 29.09
CA LYS A 195 -27.66 -31.02 27.89
C LYS A 195 -28.63 -31.36 26.75
N ILE A 196 -28.92 -32.65 26.53
CA ILE A 196 -29.89 -33.10 25.51
C ILE A 196 -31.32 -32.72 25.90
N ILE A 197 -31.72 -32.92 27.17
CA ILE A 197 -33.06 -32.59 27.66
C ILE A 197 -33.33 -31.09 27.54
N PHE A 198 -32.38 -30.26 27.97
CA PHE A 198 -32.49 -28.80 27.91
C PHE A 198 -32.34 -28.24 26.49
N GLY A 199 -31.85 -29.05 25.54
CA GLY A 199 -31.61 -28.59 24.17
C GLY A 199 -30.49 -27.56 24.07
N LEU A 200 -29.54 -27.57 25.01
CA LEU A 200 -28.42 -26.63 25.01
C LEU A 200 -27.48 -26.89 23.83
N GLY A 201 -27.09 -25.83 23.13
CA GLY A 201 -26.09 -25.94 22.08
C GLY A 201 -24.75 -26.43 22.64
N ASN A 202 -24.01 -27.22 21.84
CA ASN A 202 -22.69 -27.74 22.24
C ASN A 202 -21.77 -26.63 22.78
N ARG A 203 -21.68 -25.52 22.06
CA ARG A 203 -20.85 -24.36 22.44
C ARG A 203 -21.22 -23.76 23.79
N GLU A 204 -22.52 -23.67 24.08
CA GLU A 204 -23.00 -23.03 25.31
C GLU A 204 -22.77 -23.93 26.53
N ALA A 205 -23.09 -25.22 26.41
CA ALA A 205 -22.85 -26.20 27.46
C ALA A 205 -21.35 -26.34 27.76
N ASP A 206 -20.52 -26.40 26.71
CA ASP A 206 -19.06 -26.53 26.85
C ASP A 206 -18.45 -25.27 27.47
N ALA A 207 -18.98 -24.07 27.15
CA ALA A 207 -18.54 -22.82 27.77
C ALA A 207 -18.88 -22.74 29.28
N ILE A 208 -20.07 -23.21 29.68
CA ILE A 208 -20.47 -23.27 31.10
C ILE A 208 -19.58 -24.27 31.84
N LEU A 209 -19.36 -25.46 31.27
CA LEU A 209 -18.51 -26.48 31.86
C LEU A 209 -17.07 -25.99 32.00
N LEU A 210 -16.55 -25.28 30.99
CA LEU A 210 -15.22 -24.70 31.00
C LEU A 210 -15.04 -23.63 32.09
N ASP A 211 -16.01 -22.74 32.28
CA ASP A 211 -15.94 -21.72 33.33
C ASP A 211 -15.98 -22.34 34.74
N ILE A 212 -16.80 -23.36 34.94
CA ILE A 212 -16.87 -24.09 36.22
C ILE A 212 -15.58 -24.87 36.47
N THR A 213 -15.14 -25.69 35.52
CA THR A 213 -13.91 -26.48 35.63
C THR A 213 -12.68 -25.60 35.83
N SER A 214 -12.59 -24.45 35.14
CA SER A 214 -11.51 -23.47 35.36
C SER A 214 -11.51 -22.90 36.78
N LYS A 215 -12.69 -22.61 37.36
CA LYS A 215 -12.83 -22.14 38.74
C LYS A 215 -12.46 -23.22 39.75
N VAL A 216 -12.91 -24.46 39.52
CA VAL A 216 -12.57 -25.62 40.37
C VAL A 216 -11.07 -25.91 40.29
N TYR A 217 -10.48 -25.87 39.10
CA TYR A 217 -9.05 -26.03 38.87
C TYR A 217 -8.24 -24.99 39.63
N ARG A 218 -8.58 -23.69 39.51
CA ARG A 218 -7.91 -22.61 40.26
C ARG A 218 -8.02 -22.80 41.78
N ARG A 219 -9.18 -23.24 42.28
CA ARG A 219 -9.37 -23.53 43.72
C ARG A 219 -8.50 -24.69 44.18
N ARG A 220 -8.54 -25.83 43.50
CA ARG A 220 -7.68 -27.01 43.77
C ARG A 220 -6.21 -26.65 43.73
N LEU A 221 -5.78 -25.91 42.71
CA LEU A 221 -4.40 -25.45 42.58
C LEU A 221 -4.00 -24.53 43.73
N SER A 222 -4.86 -23.59 44.14
CA SER A 222 -4.61 -22.73 45.29
C SER A 222 -4.49 -23.54 46.60
N GLN A 223 -5.35 -24.55 46.79
CA GLN A 223 -5.30 -25.44 47.94
C GLN A 223 -4.01 -26.26 47.95
N ALA A 224 -3.60 -26.83 46.82
CA ALA A 224 -2.38 -27.62 46.68
C ALA A 224 -1.10 -26.78 46.89
N VAL A 225 -1.14 -25.48 46.56
CA VAL A 225 -0.05 -24.54 46.86
C VAL A 225 -0.03 -24.17 48.34
N SER A 226 -1.20 -23.97 48.97
CA SER A 226 -1.32 -23.64 50.40
C SER A 226 -1.01 -24.81 51.32
N SER A 227 -1.38 -26.03 50.96
CA SER A 227 -1.08 -27.25 51.72
C SER A 227 0.38 -27.68 51.60
N GLY A 228 1.08 -27.23 50.54
CA GLY A 228 2.47 -27.61 50.26
C GLY A 228 2.60 -28.94 49.50
N ASP A 229 1.49 -29.61 49.18
CA ASP A 229 1.48 -30.90 48.48
C ASP A 229 2.12 -30.80 47.09
N LEU A 230 1.89 -29.68 46.37
CA LEU A 230 2.49 -29.42 45.07
C LEU A 230 4.02 -29.22 45.16
N GLY A 231 4.50 -28.69 46.28
CA GLY A 231 5.94 -28.49 46.54
C GLY A 231 6.66 -29.79 46.92
N ALA A 232 5.98 -30.67 47.65
CA ALA A 232 6.51 -31.94 48.13
C ALA A 232 6.46 -33.08 47.08
N ALA A 233 5.69 -32.90 46.00
CA ALA A 233 5.56 -33.90 44.95
C ALA A 233 6.90 -34.16 44.21
N PRO A 234 7.24 -35.44 43.93
CA PRO A 234 8.49 -35.81 43.26
C PRO A 234 8.57 -35.29 41.81
N SER A 235 7.43 -35.15 41.15
CA SER A 235 7.31 -34.47 39.86
C SER A 235 6.08 -33.54 39.86
N LYS A 236 6.33 -32.25 39.60
CA LYS A 236 5.32 -31.19 39.60
C LYS A 236 4.44 -31.28 38.35
N ALA A 237 5.03 -31.61 37.21
CA ALA A 237 4.32 -31.84 35.96
C ALA A 237 3.35 -33.02 36.06
N SER A 238 3.75 -34.14 36.69
CA SER A 238 2.85 -35.28 36.86
C SER A 238 1.71 -34.97 37.83
N PHE A 239 1.95 -34.17 38.88
CA PHE A 239 0.89 -33.74 39.78
C PHE A 239 -0.14 -32.85 39.06
N LEU A 240 0.33 -31.90 38.24
CA LEU A 240 -0.54 -31.04 37.44
C LEU A 240 -1.31 -31.82 36.37
N GLN A 241 -0.67 -32.83 35.74
CA GLN A 241 -1.34 -33.72 34.79
C GLN A 241 -2.43 -34.55 35.49
N ASN A 242 -2.11 -35.18 36.62
CA ASN A 242 -3.10 -35.93 37.41
C ASN A 242 -4.26 -35.03 37.86
N LEU A 243 -4.00 -33.77 38.20
CA LEU A 243 -5.04 -32.81 38.55
C LEU A 243 -5.93 -32.47 37.34
N CYS A 244 -5.37 -32.39 36.13
CA CYS A 244 -6.15 -32.22 34.91
C CYS A 244 -6.97 -33.47 34.59
N ASP A 245 -6.40 -34.66 34.77
CA ASP A 245 -7.06 -35.94 34.52
C ASP A 245 -8.23 -36.18 35.50
N GLU A 246 -8.05 -35.89 36.80
CA GLU A 246 -9.12 -35.98 37.80
C GLU A 246 -10.30 -35.04 37.53
N LEU A 247 -10.04 -33.92 36.87
CA LEU A 247 -11.04 -32.90 36.52
C LEU A 247 -11.56 -33.04 35.08
N HIS A 248 -11.00 -33.95 34.28
CA HIS A 248 -11.20 -34.02 32.82
C HIS A 248 -10.98 -32.65 32.15
N PHE A 249 -9.97 -31.90 32.61
CA PHE A 249 -9.67 -30.56 32.14
C PHE A 249 -8.60 -30.59 31.05
N ASP A 250 -8.73 -29.68 30.09
CA ASP A 250 -7.80 -29.56 28.96
C ASP A 250 -6.42 -29.07 29.43
N PRO A 251 -5.33 -29.84 29.21
CA PRO A 251 -3.99 -29.43 29.59
C PRO A 251 -3.54 -28.10 28.97
N GLN A 252 -4.03 -27.75 27.76
CA GLN A 252 -3.68 -26.48 27.12
C GLN A 252 -4.26 -25.30 27.89
N LYS A 253 -5.53 -25.37 28.27
CA LYS A 253 -6.19 -24.32 29.08
C LYS A 253 -5.63 -24.25 30.49
N ALA A 254 -5.14 -25.36 31.03
CA ALA A 254 -4.42 -25.35 32.31
C ALA A 254 -3.16 -24.50 32.21
N SER A 255 -2.41 -24.63 31.12
CA SER A 255 -1.20 -23.83 30.88
C SER A 255 -1.50 -22.33 30.72
N GLU A 256 -2.61 -21.97 30.06
CA GLU A 256 -3.09 -20.58 29.99
C GLU A 256 -3.41 -20.03 31.39
N ILE A 257 -4.06 -20.83 32.25
CA ILE A 257 -4.32 -20.44 33.64
C ILE A 257 -3.01 -20.26 34.41
N HIS A 258 -2.00 -21.09 34.18
CA HIS A 258 -0.68 -20.93 34.82
C HIS A 258 0.00 -19.63 34.38
N GLU A 259 -0.06 -19.33 33.10
CA GLU A 259 0.44 -18.07 32.54
C GLU A 259 -0.32 -16.86 33.13
N ASP A 260 -1.64 -16.92 33.22
CA ASP A 260 -2.48 -15.87 33.82
C ASP A 260 -2.12 -15.63 35.29
N ILE A 261 -1.92 -16.70 36.07
CA ILE A 261 -1.52 -16.61 37.48
C ILE A 261 -0.15 -15.93 37.59
N TYR A 262 0.79 -16.31 36.72
CA TYR A 262 2.10 -15.69 36.65
C TYR A 262 2.02 -14.20 36.27
N ARG A 263 1.25 -13.86 35.22
CA ARG A 263 1.02 -12.48 34.76
C ARG A 263 0.39 -11.61 35.85
N GLN A 264 -0.62 -12.11 36.55
CA GLN A 264 -1.26 -11.39 37.66
C GLN A 264 -0.30 -11.15 38.81
N LYS A 265 0.52 -12.14 39.16
CA LYS A 265 1.54 -12.00 40.21
C LYS A 265 2.64 -11.03 39.80
N LEU A 266 3.09 -11.09 38.54
CA LEU A 266 4.03 -10.12 38.00
C LEU A 266 3.46 -8.70 38.02
N GLN A 267 2.19 -8.50 37.63
CA GLN A 267 1.55 -7.19 37.72
C GLN A 267 1.46 -6.65 39.16
N GLN A 268 1.19 -7.53 40.14
CA GLN A 268 1.18 -7.17 41.56
C GLN A 268 2.57 -6.78 42.05
N SER A 269 3.59 -7.55 41.72
CA SER A 269 4.98 -7.27 42.15
C SER A 269 5.58 -6.05 41.47
N VAL A 270 5.14 -5.71 40.25
CA VAL A 270 5.69 -4.56 39.51
C VAL A 270 4.87 -3.27 39.73
N ALA A 271 3.84 -3.31 40.59
CA ALA A 271 2.99 -2.14 40.88
C ALA A 271 3.79 -0.97 41.46
N ASP A 272 4.83 -1.26 42.25
CA ASP A 272 5.70 -0.26 42.88
C ASP A 272 6.86 0.20 41.96
N GLY A 273 6.94 -0.36 40.74
CA GLY A 273 7.94 0.00 39.72
C GLY A 273 9.31 -0.67 39.89
N GLU A 274 9.48 -1.54 40.89
CA GLU A 274 10.68 -2.34 41.15
C GLU A 274 10.31 -3.78 41.43
N LEU A 275 11.19 -4.72 41.04
CA LEU A 275 11.13 -6.11 41.48
C LEU A 275 12.17 -6.32 42.58
N SER A 276 11.70 -6.49 43.81
CA SER A 276 12.56 -6.87 44.95
C SER A 276 13.13 -8.28 44.76
N GLU A 277 14.23 -8.58 45.45
CA GLU A 277 14.82 -9.94 45.40
C GLU A 277 13.86 -11.00 45.94
N GLU A 278 13.06 -10.65 46.95
CA GLU A 278 12.02 -11.51 47.50
C GLU A 278 10.95 -11.82 46.45
N GLU A 279 10.44 -10.82 45.74
CA GLU A 279 9.44 -11.01 44.68
C GLU A 279 9.99 -11.86 43.53
N VAL A 280 11.24 -11.67 43.14
CA VAL A 280 11.89 -12.53 42.13
C VAL A 280 11.96 -13.97 42.60
N THR A 281 12.28 -14.22 43.88
CA THR A 281 12.27 -15.60 44.41
C THR A 281 10.86 -16.20 44.41
N THR A 282 9.82 -15.39 44.66
CA THR A 282 8.43 -15.86 44.59
C THR A 282 7.98 -16.15 43.15
N LEU A 283 8.37 -15.33 42.18
CA LEU A 283 8.09 -15.55 40.76
C LEU A 283 8.80 -16.80 40.24
N LEU A 284 10.07 -17.01 40.63
CA LEU A 284 10.80 -18.24 40.33
C LEU A 284 10.15 -19.46 40.98
N ARG A 285 9.68 -19.34 42.23
CA ARG A 285 8.94 -20.41 42.91
C ARG A 285 7.64 -20.73 42.16
N ILE A 286 6.88 -19.72 41.73
CA ILE A 286 5.63 -19.90 40.96
C ILE A 286 5.93 -20.59 39.63
N ARG A 287 6.95 -20.13 38.90
CA ARG A 287 7.37 -20.74 37.63
C ARG A 287 7.70 -22.22 37.80
N VAL A 288 8.48 -22.56 38.84
CA VAL A 288 8.87 -23.96 39.12
C VAL A 288 7.66 -24.79 39.54
N LEU A 289 6.77 -24.26 40.38
CA LEU A 289 5.56 -24.95 40.83
C LEU A 289 4.58 -25.23 39.68
N LEU A 290 4.42 -24.27 38.77
CA LEU A 290 3.48 -24.34 37.65
C LEU A 290 4.09 -24.88 36.35
N CYS A 291 5.38 -25.21 36.35
CA CYS A 291 6.10 -25.74 35.17
C CYS A 291 6.01 -24.83 33.93
N ILE A 292 6.09 -23.52 34.12
CA ILE A 292 5.96 -22.55 33.02
C ILE A 292 7.29 -22.46 32.22
N PRO A 293 7.24 -22.53 30.87
CA PRO A 293 8.42 -22.34 30.01
C PRO A 293 9.14 -21.00 30.24
N GLN A 294 10.46 -20.96 30.00
CA GLN A 294 11.23 -19.72 30.10
C GLN A 294 10.74 -18.67 29.07
N GLU A 295 10.45 -19.10 27.85
CA GLU A 295 10.03 -18.22 26.76
C GLU A 295 8.73 -17.46 27.09
N THR A 296 7.75 -18.13 27.70
CA THR A 296 6.49 -17.51 28.12
C THR A 296 6.68 -16.51 29.27
N VAL A 297 7.64 -16.80 30.16
CA VAL A 297 8.01 -15.88 31.25
C VAL A 297 8.68 -14.63 30.68
N ASP A 298 9.63 -14.78 29.76
CA ASP A 298 10.34 -13.67 29.14
C ASP A 298 9.39 -12.81 28.29
N ALA A 299 8.43 -13.43 27.59
CA ALA A 299 7.36 -12.73 26.88
C ALA A 299 6.46 -11.91 27.84
N ALA A 300 6.04 -12.51 28.96
CA ALA A 300 5.24 -11.81 29.95
C ALA A 300 6.01 -10.66 30.63
N HIS A 301 7.31 -10.86 30.93
CA HIS A 301 8.18 -9.81 31.46
C HIS A 301 8.38 -8.68 30.47
N THR A 302 8.73 -8.98 29.22
CA THR A 302 8.92 -7.96 28.18
C THR A 302 7.63 -7.18 27.90
N GLU A 303 6.46 -7.81 28.00
CA GLU A 303 5.18 -7.13 27.84
C GLU A 303 4.83 -6.24 29.06
N ILE A 304 4.80 -6.80 30.27
CA ILE A 304 4.30 -6.09 31.46
C ILE A 304 5.34 -5.07 31.94
N CYS A 305 6.58 -5.51 32.17
CA CYS A 305 7.67 -4.61 32.59
C CYS A 305 8.02 -3.63 31.46
N GLY A 306 7.95 -4.06 30.20
CA GLY A 306 8.23 -3.19 29.06
C GLY A 306 7.23 -2.05 28.91
N ARG A 307 5.93 -2.25 29.21
CA ARG A 307 4.93 -1.15 29.23
C ARG A 307 5.24 -0.11 30.30
N LEU A 308 5.67 -0.55 31.50
CA LEU A 308 6.03 0.35 32.59
C LEU A 308 7.32 1.11 32.30
N PHE A 309 8.31 0.44 31.71
CA PHE A 309 9.52 1.08 31.21
C PHE A 309 9.22 2.05 30.07
N GLU A 310 8.35 1.70 29.12
CA GLU A 310 7.93 2.60 28.04
C GLU A 310 7.27 3.87 28.59
N LYS A 311 6.47 3.75 29.66
CA LYS A 311 5.89 4.91 30.36
C LYS A 311 6.99 5.80 30.96
N ALA A 312 7.92 5.22 31.71
CA ALA A 312 9.05 5.96 32.29
C ALA A 312 9.90 6.67 31.20
N VAL A 313 10.14 6.00 30.07
CA VAL A 313 10.86 6.58 28.93
C VAL A 313 10.05 7.70 28.27
N LYS A 314 8.74 7.55 28.10
CA LYS A 314 7.89 8.63 27.56
C LYS A 314 7.83 9.84 28.47
N ASP A 315 7.72 9.64 29.77
CA ASP A 315 7.72 10.71 30.76
C ASP A 315 9.07 11.43 30.74
N ALA A 316 10.19 10.67 30.65
CA ALA A 316 11.52 11.23 30.49
C ALA A 316 11.70 12.04 29.19
N ILE A 317 11.13 11.57 28.08
CA ILE A 317 11.17 12.30 26.80
C ILE A 317 10.27 13.54 26.82
N ALA A 318 9.13 13.48 27.53
CA ALA A 318 8.19 14.61 27.65
C ALA A 318 8.78 15.79 28.44
N SER A 319 9.72 15.52 29.37
CA SER A 319 10.46 16.57 30.09
C SER A 319 11.38 17.41 29.20
N GLY A 320 11.67 16.97 27.97
CA GLY A 320 12.41 17.75 26.98
C GLY A 320 13.91 17.91 27.29
N VAL A 321 14.54 18.86 26.61
CA VAL A 321 16.01 19.10 26.68
C VAL A 321 16.43 19.72 28.02
N ASP A 322 15.58 20.54 28.64
CA ASP A 322 15.88 21.27 29.88
C ASP A 322 15.40 20.52 31.14
N GLY A 323 14.61 19.45 31.01
CA GLY A 323 14.02 18.71 32.13
C GLY A 323 14.53 17.27 32.30
N TYR A 324 15.56 16.86 31.56
CA TYR A 324 16.23 15.56 31.77
C TYR A 324 17.21 15.65 32.96
N ASP A 325 16.65 15.90 34.14
CA ASP A 325 17.40 16.13 35.38
C ASP A 325 17.90 14.82 36.01
N ALA A 326 18.72 14.95 37.07
CA ALA A 326 19.24 13.82 37.84
C ALA A 326 18.12 12.90 38.36
N ASP A 327 16.94 13.45 38.69
CA ASP A 327 15.79 12.70 39.18
C ASP A 327 15.10 11.86 38.10
N VAL A 328 15.04 12.37 36.86
CA VAL A 328 14.52 11.64 35.69
C VAL A 328 15.49 10.53 35.30
N ARG A 329 16.80 10.81 35.31
CA ARG A 329 17.85 9.80 35.10
C ARG A 329 17.80 8.68 36.14
N ALA A 330 17.65 9.05 37.42
CA ALA A 330 17.48 8.09 38.50
C ALA A 330 16.23 7.23 38.27
N SER A 331 15.12 7.82 37.83
CA SER A 331 13.88 7.10 37.54
C SER A 331 14.00 6.13 36.36
N VAL A 332 14.70 6.50 35.28
CA VAL A 332 14.97 5.61 34.13
C VAL A 332 15.94 4.49 34.53
N ARG A 333 17.01 4.79 35.26
CA ARG A 333 17.94 3.76 35.78
C ARG A 333 17.22 2.80 36.73
N LYS A 334 16.39 3.34 37.63
CA LYS A 334 15.54 2.59 38.55
C LYS A 334 14.58 1.68 37.80
N ALA A 335 13.92 2.18 36.75
CA ALA A 335 13.03 1.38 35.92
C ALA A 335 13.80 0.32 35.09
N SER A 336 14.97 0.63 34.53
CA SER A 336 15.76 -0.32 33.74
C SER A 336 16.32 -1.46 34.60
N GLN A 337 16.94 -1.11 35.73
CA GLN A 337 17.62 -2.06 36.63
C GLN A 337 16.63 -2.75 37.57
N GLY A 338 15.64 -2.02 38.09
CA GLY A 338 14.62 -2.53 38.99
C GLY A 338 13.61 -3.45 38.33
N LEU A 339 13.31 -3.26 37.04
CA LEU A 339 12.40 -4.14 36.29
C LEU A 339 13.09 -5.38 35.68
N ARG A 340 14.43 -5.46 35.78
CA ARG A 340 15.26 -6.57 35.25
C ARG A 340 14.94 -6.94 33.80
N LEU A 341 14.63 -5.94 32.97
CA LEU A 341 14.48 -6.14 31.54
C LEU A 341 15.82 -6.55 30.92
N THR A 342 15.81 -7.42 29.91
CA THR A 342 17.03 -7.69 29.15
C THR A 342 17.49 -6.38 28.49
N LYS A 343 18.81 -6.17 28.44
CA LYS A 343 19.39 -4.95 27.86
C LYS A 343 18.89 -4.70 26.43
N GLU A 344 18.73 -5.78 25.67
CA GLU A 344 18.19 -5.75 24.30
C GLU A 344 16.73 -5.29 24.25
N ALA A 345 15.86 -5.81 25.14
CA ALA A 345 14.46 -5.41 25.19
C ALA A 345 14.29 -3.96 25.64
N ALA A 346 15.05 -3.52 26.66
CA ALA A 346 15.04 -2.13 27.11
C ALA A 346 15.50 -1.17 25.99
N MET A 347 16.58 -1.52 25.26
CA MET A 347 17.06 -0.73 24.12
C MET A 347 16.04 -0.71 22.97
N ALA A 348 15.38 -1.82 22.67
CA ALA A 348 14.35 -1.87 21.63
C ALA A 348 13.15 -0.97 21.96
N ILE A 349 12.68 -1.00 23.21
CA ILE A 349 11.57 -0.16 23.69
C ILE A 349 11.96 1.32 23.66
N ALA A 350 13.13 1.66 24.20
CA ALA A 350 13.64 3.03 24.20
C ALA A 350 13.86 3.55 22.78
N SER A 351 14.47 2.75 21.90
CA SER A 351 14.70 3.10 20.50
C SER A 351 13.39 3.37 19.76
N LYS A 352 12.35 2.54 19.95
CA LYS A 352 11.02 2.77 19.38
C LYS A 352 10.39 4.08 19.87
N ALA A 353 10.54 4.43 21.14
CA ALA A 353 10.02 5.68 21.69
C ALA A 353 10.76 6.91 21.15
N VAL A 354 12.10 6.86 21.10
CA VAL A 354 12.95 7.94 20.59
C VAL A 354 12.73 8.16 19.09
N ARG A 355 12.61 7.10 18.27
CA ARG A 355 12.36 7.24 16.82
C ARG A 355 11.03 7.92 16.52
N LYS A 356 9.97 7.66 17.31
CA LYS A 356 8.70 8.41 17.19
C LYS A 356 8.88 9.91 17.45
N VAL A 357 9.73 10.28 18.40
CA VAL A 357 9.98 11.69 18.73
C VAL A 357 10.81 12.36 17.64
N PHE A 358 11.82 11.67 17.12
CA PHE A 358 12.55 12.12 15.93
C PHE A 358 11.63 12.31 14.71
N LEU A 359 10.71 11.38 14.44
CA LEU A 359 9.73 11.54 13.37
C LEU A 359 8.83 12.78 13.57
N ASN A 360 8.43 13.09 14.80
CA ASN A 360 7.70 14.33 15.10
C ASN A 360 8.53 15.59 14.78
N TYR A 361 9.83 15.61 15.09
CA TYR A 361 10.71 16.72 14.70
C TYR A 361 10.86 16.84 13.17
N VAL A 362 10.96 15.70 12.47
CA VAL A 362 10.99 15.67 11.00
C VAL A 362 9.68 16.20 10.41
N GLN A 363 8.53 15.80 10.95
CA GLN A 363 7.23 16.32 10.50
C GLN A 363 7.10 17.83 10.74
N ARG A 364 7.54 18.33 11.89
CA ARG A 364 7.58 19.78 12.17
C ARG A 364 8.52 20.53 11.24
N SER A 365 9.69 19.95 10.94
CA SER A 365 10.64 20.51 9.97
C SER A 365 10.03 20.60 8.56
N ARG A 366 9.25 19.60 8.13
CA ARG A 366 8.52 19.62 6.84
C ARG A 366 7.34 20.58 6.80
N GLY A 367 6.62 20.69 7.92
CA GLY A 367 5.49 21.62 8.06
C GLY A 367 5.92 23.08 8.18
N ALA A 368 7.21 23.36 8.35
CA ALA A 368 7.75 24.71 8.41
C ALA A 368 7.71 25.36 7.01
N GLY A 369 7.14 26.57 6.93
CA GLY A 369 7.05 27.31 5.66
C GLY A 369 8.40 27.84 5.16
N ASN A 370 9.39 27.97 6.06
CA ASN A 370 10.69 28.55 5.77
C ASN A 370 11.85 27.58 6.03
N ARG A 371 12.87 27.62 5.18
CA ARG A 371 14.09 26.79 5.31
C ARG A 371 14.83 27.01 6.63
N ILE A 372 14.78 28.24 7.17
CA ILE A 372 15.42 28.61 8.45
C ILE A 372 14.69 27.94 9.63
N GLU A 373 13.36 27.94 9.62
CA GLU A 373 12.55 27.30 10.65
C GLU A 373 12.69 25.78 10.59
N ALA A 374 12.69 25.20 9.38
CA ALA A 374 12.96 23.79 9.16
C ALA A 374 14.32 23.37 9.74
N ALA A 375 15.36 24.18 9.54
CA ALA A 375 16.68 23.95 10.10
C ALA A 375 16.74 24.13 11.63
N LYS A 376 15.98 25.07 12.21
CA LYS A 376 15.87 25.23 13.67
C LYS A 376 15.23 24.02 14.34
N GLU A 377 14.20 23.43 13.73
CA GLU A 377 13.61 22.17 14.23
C GLU A 377 14.59 20.98 14.13
N LEU A 378 15.41 20.92 13.08
CA LEU A 378 16.49 19.92 12.97
C LEU A 378 17.58 20.15 14.02
N LYS A 379 17.95 21.41 14.34
CA LYS A 379 18.87 21.73 15.45
C LYS A 379 18.33 21.25 16.80
N LYS A 380 17.03 21.43 17.06
CA LYS A 380 16.37 20.92 18.28
C LYS A 380 16.43 19.39 18.35
N MET A 381 16.24 18.71 17.22
CA MET A 381 16.38 17.26 17.13
C MET A 381 17.80 16.79 17.45
N ILE A 382 18.83 17.47 16.94
CA ILE A 382 20.23 17.17 17.23
C ILE A 382 20.54 17.42 18.71
N ALA A 383 20.09 18.54 19.27
CA ALA A 383 20.26 18.86 20.69
C ALA A 383 19.60 17.81 21.59
N PHE A 384 18.41 17.34 21.23
CA PHE A 384 17.73 16.25 21.93
C PHE A 384 18.51 14.93 21.85
N ASN A 385 19.11 14.59 20.69
CA ASN A 385 19.94 13.39 20.57
C ASN A 385 21.20 13.45 21.46
N THR A 386 21.89 14.59 21.44
CA THR A 386 23.14 14.77 22.18
C THR A 386 22.92 14.85 23.70
N LEU A 387 21.88 15.54 24.16
CA LEU A 387 21.67 15.80 25.58
C LEU A 387 20.79 14.76 26.28
N VAL A 388 19.77 14.23 25.60
CA VAL A 388 18.78 13.34 26.23
C VAL A 388 19.01 11.89 25.81
N VAL A 389 19.13 11.61 24.51
CA VAL A 389 19.23 10.23 24.00
C VAL A 389 20.58 9.59 24.32
N THR A 390 21.66 10.37 24.30
CA THR A 390 23.00 9.89 24.66
C THR A 390 23.09 9.48 26.12
N GLU A 391 22.54 10.29 27.01
CA GLU A 391 22.49 10.00 28.44
C GLU A 391 21.52 8.85 28.73
N LEU A 392 20.34 8.81 28.07
CA LEU A 392 19.39 7.70 28.17
C LEU A 392 20.00 6.35 27.80
N ILE A 393 20.77 6.27 26.71
CA ILE A 393 21.46 5.03 26.32
C ILE A 393 22.51 4.65 27.34
N SER A 394 23.28 5.62 27.87
CA SER A 394 24.26 5.34 28.92
C SER A 394 23.60 4.82 30.21
N ASP A 395 22.42 5.35 30.55
CA ASP A 395 21.62 4.96 31.70
C ASP A 395 21.05 3.54 31.55
N ILE A 396 20.68 3.14 30.33
CA ILE A 396 20.19 1.79 30.03
C ILE A 396 21.34 0.77 30.00
N LYS A 397 22.51 1.14 29.46
CA LYS A 397 23.68 0.26 29.38
C LYS A 397 24.37 0.03 30.73
N GLY A 398 24.25 1.00 31.65
CA GLY A 398 24.78 0.91 33.01
C GLY A 398 26.29 1.13 33.10
N GLU A 399 26.89 1.87 32.17
CA GLU A 399 28.30 2.26 32.28
C GLU A 399 28.44 3.36 33.34
N PRO A 400 29.35 3.24 34.32
CA PRO A 400 29.65 4.35 35.20
C PRO A 400 30.19 5.50 34.36
N ILE A 401 29.96 6.73 34.83
CA ILE A 401 30.57 7.95 34.30
C ILE A 401 32.08 7.86 34.59
N THR A 402 32.79 7.07 33.80
CA THR A 402 34.25 7.09 33.71
C THR A 402 34.57 7.85 32.46
N THR A 403 35.11 9.04 32.65
CA THR A 403 36.04 9.68 31.71
C THR A 403 37.08 8.65 31.27
N SER A 404 36.79 7.93 30.20
CA SER A 404 37.75 7.09 29.50
C SER A 404 38.32 7.91 28.35
N SER A 405 39.29 8.74 28.68
CA SER A 405 40.32 9.16 27.75
C SER A 405 41.21 7.96 27.43
N GLU A 406 40.90 7.21 26.39
CA GLU A 406 41.91 6.45 25.64
C GLU A 406 41.61 6.55 24.15
N PRO A 407 42.63 6.84 23.32
CA PRO A 407 42.45 7.12 21.91
C PRO A 407 42.13 5.83 21.18
N ALA A 408 40.98 5.79 20.49
CA ALA A 408 40.74 4.76 19.50
C ALA A 408 41.81 4.88 18.42
N LYS A 409 42.64 3.85 18.33
CA LYS A 409 43.62 3.69 17.26
C LYS A 409 42.89 3.71 15.93
N ASP A 410 43.31 4.68 15.12
CA ASP A 410 43.06 4.75 13.69
C ASP A 410 43.62 3.49 13.03
N ASP A 411 42.72 2.61 12.61
CA ASP A 411 42.99 1.55 11.64
C ASP A 411 41.93 1.65 10.53
N SER A 412 41.81 2.85 9.95
CA SER A 412 41.21 3.03 8.64
C SER A 412 42.29 2.68 7.63
N LYS A 413 42.33 1.43 7.16
CA LYS A 413 43.12 1.09 5.97
C LYS A 413 42.72 2.02 4.84
N GLN A 414 43.63 2.93 4.50
CA GLN A 414 43.61 3.74 3.29
C GLN A 414 43.35 2.81 2.10
N VAL A 415 42.15 2.91 1.54
CA VAL A 415 41.89 2.48 0.17
C VAL A 415 42.07 3.73 -0.67
N GLU A 416 42.89 3.61 -1.70
CA GLU A 416 43.46 4.65 -2.59
C GLU A 416 42.45 5.52 -3.37
N GLU A 417 41.20 5.65 -2.91
CA GLU A 417 40.17 6.51 -3.51
C GLU A 417 40.08 7.90 -2.85
N GLU A 418 40.99 8.28 -1.93
CA GLU A 418 40.90 9.53 -1.14
C GLU A 418 41.07 10.83 -1.95
N ASP A 419 41.80 10.83 -3.07
CA ASP A 419 42.16 12.05 -3.80
C ASP A 419 40.97 12.71 -4.54
N ASP A 420 39.95 11.93 -4.94
CA ASP A 420 38.77 12.48 -5.64
C ASP A 420 37.78 13.16 -4.66
N TRP A 421 37.80 12.75 -3.39
CA TRP A 421 36.83 13.20 -2.37
C TRP A 421 37.22 14.52 -1.68
N GLU A 422 38.48 14.95 -1.76
CA GLU A 422 38.97 16.16 -1.08
C GLU A 422 38.59 17.48 -1.76
N SER A 423 37.97 17.43 -2.94
CA SER A 423 37.70 18.61 -3.77
C SER A 423 36.60 19.52 -3.20
N LEU A 424 35.63 18.97 -2.45
CA LEU A 424 34.47 19.72 -1.97
C LEU A 424 34.82 20.54 -0.72
N GLN A 425 34.82 21.88 -0.85
CA GLN A 425 35.10 22.80 0.26
C GLN A 425 34.15 22.64 1.46
N THR A 426 32.95 22.11 1.23
CA THR A 426 31.94 21.86 2.26
C THR A 426 32.30 20.68 3.15
N LEU A 427 32.95 19.64 2.61
CA LEU A 427 33.44 18.49 3.38
C LEU A 427 34.71 18.82 4.15
N ARG A 428 35.61 19.65 3.59
CA ARG A 428 36.79 20.16 4.33
C ARG A 428 36.41 20.94 5.59
N LYS A 429 35.28 21.67 5.56
CA LYS A 429 34.75 22.42 6.71
C LYS A 429 33.99 21.57 7.73
N THR A 430 33.68 20.30 7.39
CA THR A 430 33.10 19.32 8.31
C THR A 430 34.15 18.52 9.10
N ARG A 431 35.45 18.59 8.74
CA ARG A 431 36.54 18.00 9.54
C ARG A 431 36.84 18.88 10.77
N PRO A 432 36.93 18.30 11.99
CA PRO A 432 37.02 19.07 13.22
C PRO A 432 38.39 19.72 13.41
N SER A 433 38.42 20.94 13.96
CA SER A 433 39.61 21.49 14.61
C SER A 433 39.59 21.12 16.10
N LYS A 434 40.76 20.75 16.66
CA LYS A 434 40.97 20.30 18.05
C LYS A 434 40.41 21.24 19.14
N GLU A 435 40.12 22.50 18.81
CA GLU A 435 39.58 23.51 19.73
C GLU A 435 38.04 23.59 19.76
N LEU A 436 37.34 22.97 18.80
CA LEU A 436 35.87 23.00 18.69
C LEU A 436 35.20 21.74 19.25
N GLU A 437 35.91 20.61 19.30
CA GLU A 437 35.51 19.39 20.00
C GLU A 437 35.36 19.61 21.51
N SER A 438 36.10 20.56 22.08
CA SER A 438 36.05 20.90 23.50
C SER A 438 34.82 21.73 23.90
N LYS A 439 34.12 22.37 22.95
CA LYS A 439 32.98 23.27 23.22
C LYS A 439 31.60 22.63 23.07
N LEU A 440 31.48 21.49 22.38
CA LEU A 440 30.19 20.86 22.06
C LEU A 440 29.85 19.62 22.88
N GLY A 441 30.71 19.19 23.81
CA GLY A 441 30.48 17.96 24.55
C GLY A 441 30.49 16.74 23.62
N LYS A 442 30.37 15.55 24.22
CA LYS A 442 30.56 14.24 23.56
C LYS A 442 29.82 14.12 22.21
N PRO A 443 30.37 13.37 21.23
CA PRO A 443 29.63 13.04 20.02
C PRO A 443 28.30 12.36 20.38
N GLY A 444 27.19 12.83 19.80
CA GLY A 444 25.86 12.25 20.04
C GLY A 444 25.79 10.80 19.56
N GLN A 445 24.91 10.00 20.17
CA GLN A 445 24.72 8.58 19.81
C GLN A 445 24.35 8.39 18.34
N THR A 446 24.93 7.35 17.73
CA THR A 446 24.61 6.87 16.37
C THR A 446 23.86 5.52 16.37
N GLU A 447 23.51 4.98 17.54
CA GLU A 447 22.88 3.65 17.66
C GLU A 447 21.39 3.66 17.32
N ILE A 448 20.70 4.77 17.59
CA ILE A 448 19.30 4.97 17.22
C ILE A 448 19.28 5.80 15.95
N THR A 449 19.09 5.14 14.81
CA THR A 449 19.00 5.79 13.49
C THR A 449 17.58 5.75 12.94
N LEU A 450 17.27 6.69 12.05
CA LEU A 450 16.02 6.73 11.28
C LEU A 450 16.12 6.00 9.93
N LYS A 451 17.15 5.17 9.73
CA LYS A 451 17.42 4.51 8.45
C LYS A 451 16.24 3.64 7.99
N ASP A 452 15.63 2.90 8.91
CA ASP A 452 14.52 1.99 8.62
C ASP A 452 13.14 2.68 8.64
N ASP A 453 13.06 3.91 9.18
CA ASP A 453 11.81 4.64 9.36
C ASP A 453 11.55 5.69 8.25
N LEU A 454 12.56 6.07 7.45
CA LEU A 454 12.46 7.08 6.39
C LEU A 454 13.09 6.62 5.07
N PRO A 455 12.45 6.87 3.91
CA PRO A 455 13.02 6.52 2.61
C PRO A 455 14.26 7.38 2.31
N GLU A 456 15.20 6.83 1.53
CA GLU A 456 16.49 7.46 1.19
C GLU A 456 16.35 8.90 0.67
N ARG A 457 15.38 9.13 -0.22
CA ARG A 457 15.10 10.46 -0.76
C ARG A 457 14.76 11.48 0.32
N GLU A 458 13.92 11.10 1.27
CA GLU A 458 13.50 11.99 2.35
C GLU A 458 14.64 12.30 3.32
N ARG A 459 15.51 11.32 3.59
CA ARG A 459 16.71 11.50 4.41
C ARG A 459 17.70 12.45 3.74
N ALA A 460 17.92 12.25 2.43
CA ALA A 460 18.76 13.12 1.62
C ALA A 460 18.21 14.55 1.53
N ASP A 461 16.90 14.72 1.38
CA ASP A 461 16.25 16.04 1.31
C ASP A 461 16.34 16.81 2.63
N LEU A 462 16.21 16.13 3.78
CA LEU A 462 16.38 16.75 5.11
C LEU A 462 17.83 17.20 5.33
N TYR A 463 18.79 16.32 5.01
CA TYR A 463 20.22 16.63 5.10
C TYR A 463 20.59 17.79 4.16
N ARG A 464 20.08 17.77 2.92
CA ARG A 464 20.26 18.83 1.93
C ARG A 464 19.66 20.16 2.39
N THR A 465 18.48 20.14 3.00
CA THR A 465 17.83 21.35 3.53
C THR A 465 18.67 21.98 4.63
N TYR A 466 19.24 21.17 5.52
CA TYR A 466 20.15 21.65 6.56
C TYR A 466 21.49 22.13 6.00
N LEU A 467 22.08 21.42 5.02
CA LEU A 467 23.31 21.83 4.34
C LEU A 467 23.14 23.17 3.60
N LEU A 468 22.00 23.37 2.93
CA LEU A 468 21.65 24.64 2.31
C LEU A 468 21.58 25.77 3.33
N PHE A 469 21.01 25.49 4.51
CA PHE A 469 21.00 26.44 5.62
C PHE A 469 22.42 26.80 6.10
N CYS A 470 23.32 25.81 6.26
CA CYS A 470 24.73 26.04 6.59
C CYS A 470 25.50 26.85 5.53
N LEU A 471 25.04 26.84 4.28
CA LEU A 471 25.64 27.61 3.19
C LEU A 471 25.09 29.05 3.11
N SER A 472 23.80 29.25 3.38
CA SER A 472 23.14 30.56 3.31
C SER A 472 23.34 31.43 4.55
N GLY A 473 23.56 30.83 5.72
CA GLY A 473 23.58 31.52 7.01
C GLY A 473 22.20 32.00 7.47
N GLU A 474 22.08 32.45 8.72
CA GLU A 474 20.83 33.02 9.25
C GLU A 474 20.74 34.51 8.84
N VAL A 475 19.70 34.84 8.05
CA VAL A 475 19.35 36.22 7.70
C VAL A 475 18.37 36.74 8.74
N THR A 476 18.86 37.42 9.76
CA THR A 476 17.99 38.11 10.71
C THR A 476 17.64 39.49 10.15
N VAL A 477 16.34 39.74 9.94
CA VAL A 477 15.83 41.07 9.61
C VAL A 477 15.70 41.84 10.92
N VAL A 478 16.57 42.83 11.14
CA VAL A 478 16.43 43.77 12.26
C VAL A 478 15.28 44.74 11.95
N PRO A 479 14.62 45.33 12.97
CA PRO A 479 13.51 46.26 12.77
C PRO A 479 14.03 47.62 12.24
N PHE A 480 14.38 47.65 10.96
CA PHE A 480 14.54 48.83 10.09
C PHE A 480 14.83 48.41 8.62
N GLY A 481 14.46 47.18 8.22
CA GLY A 481 14.64 46.69 6.85
C GLY A 481 16.07 46.26 6.49
N ALA A 482 17.03 46.32 7.41
CA ALA A 482 18.39 45.82 7.19
C ALA A 482 18.44 44.29 7.40
N GLN A 483 18.94 43.57 6.40
CA GLN A 483 19.22 42.13 6.48
C GLN A 483 20.66 41.95 6.95
N ILE A 484 20.85 41.37 8.14
CA ILE A 484 22.17 40.97 8.62
C ILE A 484 22.32 39.46 8.39
N THR A 485 23.28 39.08 7.56
CA THR A 485 23.73 37.68 7.44
C THR A 485 24.76 37.42 8.53
N THR A 486 24.45 36.54 9.47
CA THR A 486 25.45 36.06 10.44
C THR A 486 26.49 35.19 9.70
N LYS A 487 27.76 35.31 10.11
CA LYS A 487 28.90 34.65 9.43
C LYS A 487 28.79 33.13 9.53
N LYS A 488 29.37 32.46 8.53
CA LYS A 488 29.51 30.99 8.40
C LYS A 488 30.24 30.41 9.62
N ASP A 489 29.50 29.91 10.60
CA ASP A 489 30.09 29.27 11.77
C ASP A 489 30.40 27.79 11.47
N ASN A 490 31.66 27.39 11.69
CA ASN A 490 32.11 25.99 11.52
C ASN A 490 31.37 25.01 12.46
N THR A 491 30.69 25.51 13.50
CA THR A 491 29.85 24.73 14.42
C THR A 491 28.64 24.11 13.73
N GLU A 492 28.08 24.76 12.70
CA GLU A 492 26.90 24.25 11.99
C GLU A 492 27.21 23.01 11.15
N TYR A 493 28.45 22.91 10.65
CA TYR A 493 28.93 21.74 9.91
C TYR A 493 29.16 20.52 10.80
N LEU A 494 29.46 20.71 12.10
CA LEU A 494 29.52 19.62 13.08
C LEU A 494 28.11 19.07 13.38
N LEU A 495 27.14 19.96 13.53
CA LEU A 495 25.72 19.59 13.69
C LEU A 495 25.18 18.86 12.44
N LEU A 496 25.66 19.21 11.25
CA LEU A 496 25.32 18.51 10.00
C LEU A 496 25.85 17.06 10.00
N ASN A 497 27.06 16.82 10.49
CA ASN A 497 27.59 15.46 10.61
C ASN A 497 26.78 14.62 11.62
N GLN A 498 26.42 15.21 12.77
CA GLN A 498 25.53 14.57 13.74
C GLN A 498 24.15 14.25 13.17
N LEU A 499 23.61 15.15 12.34
CA LEU A 499 22.36 14.91 11.61
C LEU A 499 22.49 13.75 10.62
N GLY A 500 23.61 13.65 9.90
CA GLY A 500 23.91 12.52 9.02
C GLY A 500 23.90 11.19 9.78
N GLY A 501 24.48 11.17 10.99
CA GLY A 501 24.44 10.02 11.90
C GLY A 501 23.02 9.65 12.36
N ILE A 502 22.20 10.62 12.78
CA ILE A 502 20.80 10.37 13.21
C ILE A 502 19.94 9.86 12.05
N LEU A 503 20.12 10.43 10.85
CA LEU A 503 19.43 9.99 9.64
C LEU A 503 19.94 8.63 9.13
N GLY A 504 21.09 8.16 9.62
CA GLY A 504 21.71 6.92 9.17
C GLY A 504 22.12 6.97 7.70
N LEU A 505 22.56 8.14 7.22
CA LEU A 505 23.09 8.31 5.87
C LEU A 505 24.49 7.72 5.79
N SER A 506 24.80 7.01 4.70
CA SER A 506 26.15 6.50 4.49
C SER A 506 27.12 7.64 4.11
N PRO A 507 28.44 7.48 4.35
CA PRO A 507 29.43 8.46 3.91
C PRO A 507 29.35 8.75 2.40
N LYS A 508 29.05 7.71 1.60
CA LYS A 508 28.89 7.82 0.14
C LYS A 508 27.68 8.68 -0.24
N GLU A 509 26.53 8.44 0.40
CA GLU A 509 25.32 9.25 0.21
C GLU A 509 25.55 10.71 0.60
N ILE A 510 26.23 10.97 1.72
CA ILE A 510 26.58 12.32 2.16
C ILE A 510 27.41 13.01 1.07
N VAL A 511 28.46 12.37 0.57
CA VAL A 511 29.30 13.01 -0.45
C VAL A 511 28.52 13.24 -1.75
N GLU A 512 27.65 12.30 -2.15
CA GLU A 512 26.78 12.49 -3.31
C GLU A 512 25.85 13.70 -3.14
N ILE A 513 25.27 13.93 -1.95
CA ILE A 513 24.44 15.12 -1.69
C ILE A 513 25.27 16.41 -1.80
N HIS A 514 26.47 16.43 -1.22
CA HIS A 514 27.38 17.57 -1.31
C HIS A 514 27.82 17.82 -2.77
N ARG A 515 28.09 16.77 -3.55
CA ARG A 515 28.41 16.84 -4.99
C ARG A 515 27.24 17.37 -5.79
N ASN A 516 26.05 16.81 -5.64
CA ASN A 516 24.85 17.22 -6.37
C ASN A 516 24.50 18.69 -6.09
N LEU A 517 24.72 19.15 -4.85
CA LEU A 517 24.52 20.55 -4.51
C LEU A 517 25.57 21.47 -5.16
N ALA A 518 26.84 21.05 -5.15
CA ALA A 518 27.92 21.74 -5.86
C ALA A 518 27.64 21.83 -7.37
N GLU A 519 27.20 20.75 -8.00
CA GLU A 519 26.82 20.73 -9.43
C GLU A 519 25.70 21.72 -9.74
N GLN A 520 24.66 21.79 -8.91
CA GLN A 520 23.55 22.73 -9.12
C GLN A 520 23.96 24.20 -8.90
N ALA A 521 24.81 24.47 -7.91
CA ALA A 521 25.34 25.81 -7.69
C ALA A 521 26.20 26.25 -8.89
N PHE A 522 27.06 25.34 -9.37
CA PHE A 522 27.89 25.56 -10.54
C PHE A 522 27.04 25.76 -11.81
N MET A 523 26.03 24.92 -12.06
CA MET A 523 25.13 25.02 -13.21
C MET A 523 24.43 26.37 -13.26
N LYS A 524 23.84 26.84 -12.16
CA LYS A 524 23.17 28.16 -12.11
C LYS A 524 24.12 29.31 -12.38
N GLN A 525 25.33 29.28 -11.83
CA GLN A 525 26.32 30.33 -12.07
C GLN A 525 26.88 30.25 -13.50
N ALA A 526 27.08 29.04 -14.03
CA ALA A 526 27.55 28.83 -15.40
C ALA A 526 26.52 29.27 -16.44
N GLU A 527 25.21 29.03 -16.21
CA GLU A 527 24.13 29.53 -17.08
C GLU A 527 24.10 31.06 -17.17
N VAL A 528 24.38 31.75 -16.06
CA VAL A 528 24.46 33.22 -16.03
C VAL A 528 25.68 33.72 -16.82
N ILE A 529 26.84 33.07 -16.64
CA ILE A 529 28.08 33.46 -17.34
C ILE A 529 27.99 33.15 -18.85
N LEU A 530 27.32 32.06 -19.22
CA LEU A 530 27.18 31.57 -20.60
C LEU A 530 25.87 32.02 -21.28
N ALA A 531 25.21 33.08 -20.80
CA ALA A 531 23.95 33.58 -21.35
C ALA A 531 24.00 33.85 -22.86
N ASP A 532 25.14 34.31 -23.38
CA ASP A 532 25.35 34.64 -24.80
C ASP A 532 25.78 33.44 -25.67
N GLY A 533 25.93 32.24 -25.09
CA GLY A 533 26.33 31.02 -25.82
C GLY A 533 27.79 30.97 -26.30
N GLN A 534 28.59 32.01 -26.09
CA GLN A 534 30.00 32.06 -26.51
C GLN A 534 30.97 31.68 -25.38
N LEU A 535 31.87 30.74 -25.66
CA LEU A 535 33.01 30.37 -24.82
C LEU A 535 34.22 31.29 -25.12
N THR A 536 34.26 32.46 -24.49
CA THR A 536 35.47 33.30 -24.53
C THR A 536 36.49 32.86 -23.47
N LYS A 537 37.78 33.10 -23.71
CA LYS A 537 38.86 32.81 -22.73
C LYS A 537 38.56 33.42 -21.34
N SER A 538 38.02 34.63 -21.30
CA SER A 538 37.59 35.31 -20.07
C SER A 538 36.46 34.59 -19.31
N LYS A 539 35.49 34.00 -20.02
CA LYS A 539 34.39 33.24 -19.40
C LYS A 539 34.87 31.89 -18.89
N ILE A 540 35.82 31.26 -19.57
CA ILE A 540 36.49 30.03 -19.11
C ILE A 540 37.24 30.31 -17.79
N ASP A 541 37.95 31.44 -17.69
CA ASP A 541 38.63 31.82 -16.44
C ASP A 541 37.65 32.10 -15.29
N GLN A 542 36.51 32.75 -15.57
CA GLN A 542 35.44 32.95 -14.57
C GLN A 542 34.77 31.64 -14.15
N LEU A 543 34.56 30.71 -15.08
CA LEU A 543 34.05 29.37 -14.79
C LEU A 543 35.04 28.55 -13.97
N ASN A 544 36.35 28.66 -14.26
CA ASN A 544 37.41 28.01 -13.47
C ASN A 544 37.50 28.57 -12.04
N GLU A 545 37.29 29.88 -11.87
CA GLU A 545 37.25 30.51 -10.55
C GLU A 545 36.01 30.03 -9.75
N VAL A 546 34.84 30.01 -10.39
CA VAL A 546 33.60 29.47 -9.82
C VAL A 546 33.74 27.98 -9.46
N GLN A 547 34.40 27.20 -10.33
CA GLN A 547 34.70 25.79 -10.07
C GLN A 547 35.55 25.62 -8.79
N LYS A 548 36.60 26.44 -8.62
CA LYS A 548 37.45 26.42 -7.43
C LYS A 548 36.70 26.83 -6.16
N GLN A 549 35.78 27.80 -6.27
CA GLN A 549 34.96 28.26 -5.15
C GLN A 549 33.94 27.21 -4.68
N VAL A 550 33.36 26.46 -5.61
CA VAL A 550 32.37 25.42 -5.32
C VAL A 550 33.03 24.08 -4.96
N GLY A 551 34.26 23.85 -5.42
CA GLY A 551 35.02 22.61 -5.15
C GLY A 551 34.58 21.41 -5.99
N LEU A 552 34.12 21.66 -7.22
CA LEU A 552 33.66 20.60 -8.13
C LEU A 552 34.84 20.02 -8.93
N PRO A 553 34.95 18.69 -9.09
CA PRO A 553 35.98 18.10 -9.94
C PRO A 553 35.87 18.58 -11.40
N ALA A 554 37.03 18.70 -12.06
CA ALA A 554 37.13 19.30 -13.39
C ALA A 554 36.32 18.57 -14.46
N GLU A 555 36.20 17.25 -14.35
CA GLU A 555 35.43 16.44 -15.30
C GLU A 555 33.93 16.80 -15.29
N TYR A 556 33.35 16.99 -14.10
CA TYR A 556 31.94 17.32 -13.95
C TYR A 556 31.65 18.76 -14.35
N ALA A 557 32.53 19.70 -13.98
CA ALA A 557 32.45 21.09 -14.43
C ALA A 557 32.48 21.18 -15.97
N GLN A 558 33.39 20.44 -16.62
CA GLN A 558 33.47 20.39 -18.08
C GLN A 558 32.24 19.74 -18.72
N LYS A 559 31.68 18.68 -18.14
CA LYS A 559 30.41 18.08 -18.62
C LYS A 559 29.26 19.08 -18.54
N ILE A 560 29.14 19.83 -17.43
CA ILE A 560 28.11 20.86 -17.27
C ILE A 560 28.29 22.00 -18.28
N ILE A 561 29.52 22.49 -18.47
CA ILE A 561 29.83 23.53 -19.46
C ILE A 561 29.48 23.03 -20.88
N LYS A 562 29.87 21.80 -21.24
CA LYS A 562 29.51 21.20 -22.53
C LYS A 562 27.99 21.11 -22.70
N ASN A 563 27.25 20.64 -21.71
CA ASN A 563 25.79 20.52 -21.78
C ASN A 563 25.09 21.88 -21.90
N ILE A 564 25.54 22.89 -21.15
CA ILE A 564 24.97 24.26 -21.23
C ILE A 564 25.29 24.87 -22.60
N THR A 565 26.52 24.71 -23.09
CA THR A 565 26.93 25.24 -24.39
C THR A 565 26.22 24.56 -25.55
N THR A 566 26.09 23.23 -25.57
CA THR A 566 25.29 22.52 -26.59
C THR A 566 23.83 22.97 -26.57
N THR A 567 23.22 23.11 -25.39
CA THR A 567 21.81 23.54 -25.27
C THR A 567 21.60 24.98 -25.75
N LYS A 568 22.52 25.90 -25.41
CA LYS A 568 22.42 27.31 -25.81
C LYS A 568 22.83 27.55 -27.26
N MET A 569 23.83 26.83 -27.77
CA MET A 569 24.23 26.85 -29.18
C MET A 569 23.11 26.30 -30.07
N ALA A 570 22.45 25.20 -29.67
CA ALA A 570 21.28 24.69 -30.39
C ALA A 570 20.17 25.75 -30.49
N ALA A 571 19.82 26.41 -29.38
CA ALA A 571 18.82 27.49 -29.38
C ALA A 571 19.20 28.69 -30.27
N ALA A 572 20.49 29.05 -30.31
CA ALA A 572 21.00 30.10 -31.19
C ALA A 572 20.94 29.71 -32.67
N ILE A 573 21.27 28.44 -32.99
CA ILE A 573 21.20 27.89 -34.35
C ILE A 573 19.74 27.82 -34.82
N GLU A 574 18.81 27.32 -34.00
CA GLU A 574 17.38 27.30 -34.35
C GLU A 574 16.83 28.71 -34.65
N THR A 575 17.23 29.70 -33.86
CA THR A 575 16.85 31.10 -34.08
C THR A 575 17.45 31.67 -35.38
N ALA A 576 18.69 31.32 -35.71
CA ALA A 576 19.34 31.77 -36.93
C ALA A 576 18.81 31.05 -38.20
N VAL A 577 18.40 29.78 -38.08
CA VAL A 577 17.75 29.01 -39.15
C VAL A 577 16.36 29.58 -39.46
N SER A 578 15.55 29.86 -38.44
CA SER A 578 14.22 30.48 -38.62
C SER A 578 14.28 31.88 -39.25
N GLN A 579 15.36 32.63 -39.01
CA GLN A 579 15.60 33.93 -39.65
C GLN A 579 16.18 33.82 -41.08
N GLY A 580 16.44 32.60 -41.57
CA GLY A 580 16.96 32.35 -42.92
C GLY A 580 18.40 32.82 -43.14
N ARG A 581 19.17 33.05 -42.06
CA ARG A 581 20.56 33.54 -42.10
C ARG A 581 21.61 32.43 -42.22
N ILE A 582 21.18 31.17 -42.11
CA ILE A 582 22.04 29.99 -42.26
C ILE A 582 21.72 29.31 -43.60
N GLY A 583 22.63 29.44 -44.56
CA GLY A 583 22.64 28.68 -45.81
C GLY A 583 23.51 27.41 -45.72
N ILE A 584 23.47 26.55 -46.74
CA ILE A 584 24.21 25.26 -46.77
C ILE A 584 25.73 25.44 -46.57
N GLN A 585 26.29 26.58 -46.97
CA GLN A 585 27.70 26.92 -46.78
C GLN A 585 28.05 27.10 -45.29
N GLN A 586 27.19 27.79 -44.53
CA GLN A 586 27.38 27.98 -43.09
C GLN A 586 27.10 26.70 -42.29
N VAL A 587 26.19 25.83 -42.77
CA VAL A 587 26.02 24.48 -42.21
C VAL A 587 27.29 23.64 -42.39
N ARG A 588 27.95 23.76 -43.56
CA ARG A 588 29.23 23.09 -43.81
C ARG A 588 30.36 23.65 -42.96
N GLU A 589 30.38 24.96 -42.69
CA GLU A 589 31.32 25.59 -41.75
C GLU A 589 31.10 25.12 -40.30
N LEU A 590 29.84 24.97 -39.87
CA LEU A 590 29.49 24.45 -38.54
C LEU A 590 29.87 22.98 -38.38
N LYS A 591 29.74 22.16 -39.43
CA LYS A 591 30.20 20.77 -39.45
C LYS A 591 31.73 20.67 -39.44
N ALA A 592 32.42 21.55 -40.16
CA ALA A 592 33.88 21.65 -40.12
C ALA A 592 34.40 22.07 -38.73
N ALA A 593 33.60 22.82 -37.97
CA ALA A 593 33.88 23.15 -36.57
C ALA A 593 33.55 22.02 -35.56
N SER A 594 33.31 20.78 -36.02
CA SER A 594 32.99 19.59 -35.19
C SER A 594 31.74 19.74 -34.30
N VAL A 595 30.72 20.42 -34.80
CA VAL A 595 29.42 20.54 -34.10
C VAL A 595 28.49 19.43 -34.61
N ASP A 596 28.00 18.58 -33.70
CA ASP A 596 27.02 17.53 -34.02
C ASP A 596 25.66 18.15 -34.34
N LEU A 597 25.38 18.30 -35.64
CA LEU A 597 24.15 18.88 -36.16
C LEU A 597 22.91 18.00 -35.86
N ASP A 598 23.12 16.70 -35.57
CA ASP A 598 22.06 15.72 -35.38
C ASP A 598 21.25 15.92 -34.09
N SER A 599 21.87 16.43 -33.02
CA SER A 599 21.16 16.74 -31.77
C SER A 599 20.71 18.20 -31.68
N MET A 600 21.17 19.05 -32.60
CA MET A 600 21.02 20.52 -32.50
C MET A 600 19.98 21.12 -33.45
N ILE A 601 19.63 20.44 -34.55
CA ILE A 601 18.60 20.90 -35.50
C ILE A 601 17.54 19.82 -35.64
N SER A 602 16.27 20.17 -35.45
CA SER A 602 15.16 19.23 -35.62
C SER A 602 15.02 18.77 -37.09
N GLU A 603 14.59 17.52 -37.31
CA GLU A 603 14.33 16.94 -38.64
C GLU A 603 13.51 17.86 -39.57
N PRO A 604 12.39 18.51 -39.13
CA PRO A 604 11.62 19.38 -40.02
C PRO A 604 12.36 20.67 -40.42
N LEU A 605 13.25 21.19 -39.58
CA LEU A 605 14.07 22.36 -39.92
C LEU A 605 15.16 22.00 -40.94
N ARG A 606 15.74 20.79 -40.86
CA ARG A 606 16.68 20.27 -41.87
C ARG A 606 15.99 20.09 -43.22
N GLU A 607 14.79 19.54 -43.23
CA GLU A 607 13.99 19.38 -44.46
C GLU A 607 13.62 20.73 -45.11
N ASN A 608 13.30 21.75 -44.31
CA ASN A 608 13.04 23.09 -44.82
C ASN A 608 14.30 23.77 -45.38
N LEU A 609 15.46 23.58 -44.74
CA LEU A 609 16.74 24.05 -45.27
C LEU A 609 17.09 23.35 -46.59
N PHE A 610 16.84 22.04 -46.69
CA PHE A 610 17.02 21.30 -47.93
C PHE A 610 16.09 21.79 -49.04
N ARG A 611 14.80 21.98 -48.75
CA ARG A 611 13.82 22.52 -49.71
C ARG A 611 14.25 23.88 -50.24
N LYS A 612 14.63 24.80 -49.36
CA LYS A 612 15.02 26.17 -49.73
C LYS A 612 16.31 26.21 -50.56
N THR A 613 17.29 25.38 -50.22
CA THR A 613 18.56 25.29 -50.97
C THR A 613 18.36 24.67 -52.36
N VAL A 614 17.51 23.65 -52.47
CA VAL A 614 17.13 23.07 -53.76
C VAL A 614 16.34 24.06 -54.63
N GLU A 615 15.43 24.84 -54.04
CA GLU A 615 14.71 25.91 -54.74
C GLU A 615 15.65 27.01 -55.27
N GLU A 616 16.68 27.37 -54.52
CA GLU A 616 17.69 28.35 -54.94
C GLU A 616 18.55 27.81 -56.10
N ILE A 617 18.91 26.52 -56.07
CA ILE A 617 19.67 25.85 -57.15
C ILE A 617 18.84 25.84 -58.45
N PHE A 618 17.55 25.51 -58.38
CA PHE A 618 16.65 25.54 -59.54
C PHE A 618 16.34 26.94 -60.08
N SER A 619 16.65 28.01 -59.32
CA SER A 619 16.40 29.41 -59.71
C SER A 619 17.69 30.16 -60.07
N SER A 620 18.80 29.44 -60.27
CA SER A 620 20.13 30.03 -60.43
C SER A 620 20.45 30.51 -61.86
N GLY A 621 19.59 30.22 -62.85
CA GLY A 621 19.71 30.67 -64.25
C GLY A 621 20.80 29.97 -65.07
N LYS A 622 21.53 29.02 -64.48
CA LYS A 622 22.75 28.42 -65.07
C LYS A 622 22.49 27.13 -65.87
N GLY A 623 21.34 26.48 -65.66
CA GLY A 623 20.96 25.28 -66.41
C GLY A 623 21.92 24.10 -66.28
N ILE A 624 22.55 23.94 -65.12
CA ILE A 624 23.38 22.78 -64.78
C ILE A 624 22.84 22.24 -63.47
N PHE A 625 22.25 21.06 -63.52
CA PHE A 625 21.84 20.30 -62.35
C PHE A 625 22.91 19.26 -62.06
N ASP A 626 23.65 19.43 -60.97
CA ASP A 626 24.68 18.48 -60.56
C ASP A 626 24.04 17.42 -59.65
N GLU A 627 23.75 16.25 -60.23
CA GLU A 627 23.06 15.14 -59.55
C GLU A 627 23.83 14.67 -58.30
N GLU A 628 25.16 14.72 -58.32
CA GLU A 628 25.98 14.29 -57.18
C GLU A 628 25.91 15.29 -56.03
N GLU A 629 25.85 16.59 -56.32
CA GLU A 629 25.74 17.61 -55.28
C GLU A 629 24.37 17.58 -54.61
N VAL A 630 23.30 17.46 -55.40
CA VAL A 630 21.92 17.53 -54.90
C VAL A 630 21.44 16.23 -54.25
N TYR A 631 21.81 15.06 -54.78
CA TYR A 631 21.32 13.77 -54.25
C TYR A 631 22.28 13.11 -53.25
N VAL A 632 23.56 13.47 -53.24
CA VAL A 632 24.56 12.81 -52.38
C VAL A 632 25.17 13.77 -51.37
N LYS A 633 25.69 14.93 -51.80
CA LYS A 633 26.44 15.83 -50.90
C LYS A 633 25.53 16.61 -49.95
N ILE A 634 24.45 17.22 -50.45
CA ILE A 634 23.55 18.02 -49.61
C ILE A 634 22.75 17.14 -48.61
N PRO A 635 22.21 15.97 -48.99
CA PRO A 635 21.54 15.07 -48.04
C PRO A 635 22.50 14.48 -47.00
N ALA A 636 23.76 14.22 -47.38
CA ALA A 636 24.81 13.79 -46.43
C ALA A 636 25.29 14.92 -45.51
N ASP A 637 25.24 16.18 -45.96
CA ASP A 637 25.56 17.35 -45.16
C ASP A 637 24.47 17.66 -44.13
N LEU A 638 23.20 17.41 -44.46
CA LEU A 638 22.03 17.64 -43.60
C LEU A 638 21.52 16.39 -42.87
N THR A 639 22.15 15.23 -43.07
CA THR A 639 21.74 13.92 -42.52
C THR A 639 20.26 13.58 -42.79
N ILE A 640 19.78 13.92 -44.00
CA ILE A 640 18.41 13.59 -44.45
C ILE A 640 18.46 12.28 -45.23
N ASP A 641 17.44 11.43 -45.05
CA ASP A 641 17.29 10.20 -45.82
C ASP A 641 17.32 10.50 -47.34
N PRO A 642 18.25 9.89 -48.11
CA PRO A 642 18.36 10.11 -49.55
C PRO A 642 17.08 9.78 -50.30
N ALA A 643 16.24 8.87 -49.79
CA ALA A 643 14.95 8.53 -50.40
C ALA A 643 13.92 9.67 -50.24
N LYS A 644 13.86 10.30 -49.07
CA LYS A 644 13.00 11.47 -48.82
C LYS A 644 13.50 12.69 -49.59
N ALA A 645 14.81 12.92 -49.59
CA ALA A 645 15.45 14.00 -50.35
C ALA A 645 15.12 13.90 -51.85
N LYS A 646 15.20 12.69 -52.43
CA LYS A 646 14.81 12.43 -53.83
C LYS A 646 13.35 12.78 -54.11
N LYS A 647 12.40 12.39 -53.24
CA LYS A 647 10.98 12.73 -53.40
C LYS A 647 10.74 14.23 -53.36
N VAL A 648 11.36 14.94 -52.40
CA VAL A 648 11.23 16.40 -52.27
C VAL A 648 11.80 17.11 -53.50
N VAL A 649 12.95 16.68 -54.02
CA VAL A 649 13.53 17.23 -55.26
C VAL A 649 12.61 16.98 -56.46
N GLN A 650 12.04 15.78 -56.59
CA GLN A 650 11.11 15.45 -57.69
C GLN A 650 9.81 16.26 -57.65
N GLU A 651 9.24 16.47 -56.47
CA GLU A 651 8.05 17.32 -56.29
C GLU A 651 8.35 18.80 -56.62
N LEU A 652 9.49 19.32 -56.16
CA LEU A 652 9.91 20.69 -56.45
C LEU A 652 10.20 20.89 -57.94
N ALA A 653 10.90 19.95 -58.57
CA ALA A 653 11.20 19.98 -60.00
C ALA A 653 9.91 19.95 -60.85
N ARG A 654 8.95 19.07 -60.54
CA ARG A 654 7.65 19.02 -61.25
C ARG A 654 6.86 20.32 -61.15
N ASN A 655 6.78 20.89 -59.95
CA ASN A 655 6.08 22.15 -59.73
C ASN A 655 6.80 23.34 -60.39
N ARG A 656 8.13 23.27 -60.55
CA ARG A 656 8.93 24.34 -61.18
C ARG A 656 9.00 24.21 -62.70
N LEU A 657 8.91 23.01 -63.28
CA LEU A 657 8.87 22.80 -64.74
C LEU A 657 7.74 23.60 -65.40
N SER A 658 6.52 23.49 -64.88
CA SER A 658 5.38 24.24 -65.41
C SER A 658 5.52 25.75 -65.18
N ASN A 659 5.97 26.14 -63.98
CA ASN A 659 6.12 27.55 -63.62
C ASN A 659 7.24 28.26 -64.40
N SER A 660 8.37 27.59 -64.67
CA SER A 660 9.48 28.14 -65.46
C SER A 660 9.10 28.31 -66.93
N LEU A 661 8.29 27.40 -67.49
CA LEU A 661 7.71 27.57 -68.84
C LEU A 661 6.74 28.77 -68.89
N VAL A 662 5.86 28.91 -67.90
CA VAL A 662 4.96 30.08 -67.79
C VAL A 662 5.77 31.38 -67.64
N GLN A 663 6.84 31.37 -66.85
CA GLN A 663 7.73 32.52 -66.69
C GLN A 663 8.48 32.85 -67.99
N ALA A 664 8.99 31.84 -68.70
CA ALA A 664 9.65 32.04 -69.99
C ALA A 664 8.70 32.65 -71.03
N VAL A 665 7.45 32.19 -71.11
CA VAL A 665 6.44 32.78 -72.02
C VAL A 665 6.06 34.20 -71.59
N ALA A 666 5.89 34.44 -70.29
CA ALA A 666 5.59 35.78 -69.77
C ALA A 666 6.72 36.78 -70.07
N LEU A 667 7.98 36.35 -69.92
CA LEU A 667 9.16 37.15 -70.24
C LEU A 667 9.34 37.37 -71.75
N LEU A 668 8.93 36.40 -72.57
CA LEU A 668 8.89 36.55 -74.03
C LEU A 668 7.89 37.63 -74.45
N ARG A 669 6.70 37.65 -73.86
CA ARG A 669 5.69 38.71 -74.09
C ARG A 669 6.19 40.09 -73.63
N GLN A 670 7.03 40.13 -72.60
CA GLN A 670 7.70 41.35 -72.12
C GLN A 670 8.96 41.71 -72.94
N ARG A 671 9.29 40.97 -74.00
CA ARG A 671 10.48 41.14 -74.86
C ARG A 671 11.83 41.06 -74.12
N ASN A 672 11.88 40.49 -72.92
CA ASN A 672 13.11 40.35 -72.13
C ASN A 672 13.88 39.08 -72.52
N ARG A 673 14.80 39.21 -73.48
CA ARG A 673 15.53 38.08 -74.08
C ARG A 673 16.46 37.35 -73.10
N ASP A 674 17.13 38.07 -72.21
CA ASP A 674 18.07 37.45 -71.25
C ASP A 674 17.32 36.70 -70.15
N GLY A 675 16.20 37.25 -69.69
CA GLY A 675 15.30 36.60 -68.73
C GLY A 675 14.70 35.30 -69.29
N VAL A 676 14.32 35.30 -70.56
CA VAL A 676 13.86 34.11 -71.28
C VAL A 676 14.93 33.03 -71.30
N VAL A 677 16.19 33.37 -71.61
CA VAL A 677 17.30 32.40 -71.63
C VAL A 677 17.58 31.84 -70.23
N SER A 678 17.51 32.66 -69.17
CA SER A 678 17.66 32.16 -67.79
C SER A 678 16.53 31.21 -67.39
N SER A 679 15.27 31.56 -67.68
CA SER A 679 14.12 30.70 -67.35
C SER A 679 14.09 29.41 -68.19
N LEU A 680 14.55 29.45 -69.44
CA LEU A 680 14.73 28.24 -70.27
C LEU A 680 15.89 27.38 -69.78
N ASN A 681 16.96 27.98 -69.26
CA ASN A 681 18.02 27.23 -68.59
C ASN A 681 17.54 26.60 -67.27
N ASP A 682 16.71 27.30 -66.51
CA ASP A 682 16.08 26.77 -65.29
C ASP A 682 15.11 25.62 -65.62
N LEU A 683 14.35 25.73 -66.72
CA LEU A 683 13.52 24.65 -67.26
C LEU A 683 14.37 23.41 -67.61
N LEU A 684 15.51 23.60 -68.25
CA LEU A 684 16.44 22.51 -68.57
C LEU A 684 17.08 21.88 -67.31
N ALA A 685 17.39 22.68 -66.28
CA ALA A 685 17.86 22.14 -64.99
C ALA A 685 16.77 21.29 -64.31
N CYS A 686 15.50 21.69 -64.42
CA CYS A 686 14.39 20.93 -63.86
C CYS A 686 14.09 19.64 -64.66
N ASP A 687 14.26 19.63 -66.00
CA ASP A 687 14.08 18.41 -66.82
C ASP A 687 15.20 17.39 -66.60
N MET A 688 16.42 17.85 -66.37
CA MET A 688 17.52 16.97 -65.98
C MET A 688 17.26 16.28 -64.63
N ALA A 689 16.56 16.94 -63.70
CA ALA A 689 16.20 16.36 -62.40
C ALA A 689 14.99 15.39 -62.47
N VAL A 690 14.04 15.62 -63.39
CA VAL A 690 12.88 14.77 -63.66
C VAL A 690 12.62 14.74 -65.17
N PRO A 691 12.97 13.67 -65.90
CA PRO A 691 12.70 13.59 -67.33
C PRO A 691 11.18 13.58 -67.56
N SER A 692 10.68 14.57 -68.29
CA SER A 692 9.25 14.82 -68.46
C SER A 692 8.76 14.61 -69.90
N GLU A 693 7.47 14.32 -70.05
CA GLU A 693 6.74 14.31 -71.33
C GLU A 693 6.62 15.74 -71.91
N PRO A 694 6.46 15.92 -73.24
CA PRO A 694 6.42 17.24 -73.87
C PRO A 694 5.34 18.13 -73.25
N LEU A 695 5.70 19.37 -72.88
CA LEU A 695 4.78 20.32 -72.28
C LEU A 695 3.83 20.87 -73.35
N SER A 696 2.52 20.68 -73.16
CA SER A 696 1.50 21.23 -74.06
C SER A 696 1.25 22.72 -73.77
N TRP A 697 1.60 23.59 -74.72
CA TRP A 697 1.23 25.01 -74.68
C TRP A 697 0.28 25.36 -75.82
N SER A 698 -0.66 26.28 -75.58
CA SER A 698 -1.77 26.59 -76.49
C SER A 698 -1.36 27.23 -77.81
N SER A 699 -0.18 27.87 -77.87
CA SER A 699 0.34 28.64 -79.01
C SER A 699 1.67 28.04 -79.51
N PRO A 700 1.67 27.29 -80.63
CA PRO A 700 2.90 26.72 -81.19
C PRO A 700 3.87 27.78 -81.73
N GLU A 701 3.38 28.97 -82.03
CA GLU A 701 4.17 30.12 -82.51
C GLU A 701 5.06 30.70 -81.39
N GLU A 702 4.52 30.87 -80.18
CA GLU A 702 5.29 31.35 -79.01
C GLU A 702 6.39 30.36 -78.62
N LEU A 703 6.15 29.05 -78.79
CA LEU A 703 7.15 28.00 -78.56
C LEU A 703 8.27 28.04 -79.61
N ALA A 704 7.92 28.28 -80.87
CA ALA A 704 8.90 28.45 -81.95
C ALA A 704 9.76 29.71 -81.75
N GLU A 705 9.18 30.80 -81.26
CA GLU A 705 9.91 32.03 -80.92
C GLU A 705 10.86 31.84 -79.72
N LEU A 706 10.42 31.14 -78.65
CA LEU A 706 11.28 30.76 -77.53
C LEU A 706 12.51 29.96 -78.00
N TYR A 707 12.28 28.98 -78.87
CA TYR A 707 13.33 28.16 -79.45
C TYR A 707 14.30 29.00 -80.32
N CYS A 708 13.80 29.96 -81.10
CA CYS A 708 14.63 30.87 -81.89
C CYS A 708 15.47 31.82 -81.03
N ILE A 709 14.92 32.34 -79.93
CA ILE A 709 15.66 33.20 -78.99
C ILE A 709 16.77 32.39 -78.31
N TYR A 710 16.48 31.15 -77.92
CA TYR A 710 17.47 30.27 -77.32
C TYR A 710 18.57 29.82 -78.31
N LEU A 711 18.21 29.55 -79.58
CA LEU A 711 19.18 29.27 -80.66
C LEU A 711 20.19 30.42 -80.86
N LYS A 712 19.74 31.67 -80.77
CA LYS A 712 20.61 32.86 -80.87
C LYS A 712 21.60 33.00 -79.70
N SER A 713 21.31 32.38 -78.55
CA SER A 713 22.14 32.45 -77.34
C SER A 713 23.31 31.45 -77.29
N ILE A 714 23.51 30.66 -78.36
CA ILE A 714 24.57 29.63 -78.55
C ILE A 714 24.69 28.63 -77.38
N PRO A 715 23.70 27.74 -77.16
CA PRO A 715 23.79 26.64 -76.20
C PRO A 715 24.54 25.42 -76.79
N LYS A 716 25.01 24.52 -75.91
CA LYS A 716 25.53 23.20 -76.32
C LYS A 716 24.47 22.42 -77.09
N ARG A 717 24.84 21.72 -78.17
CA ARG A 717 23.93 20.97 -79.06
C ARG A 717 22.97 20.04 -78.31
N GLU A 718 23.45 19.38 -77.26
CA GLU A 718 22.65 18.49 -76.39
C GLU A 718 21.49 19.20 -75.67
N LYS A 719 21.69 20.46 -75.24
CA LYS A 719 20.65 21.26 -74.57
C LYS A 719 19.60 21.76 -75.55
N LEU A 720 19.99 22.01 -76.79
CA LEU A 720 19.09 22.42 -77.87
C LEU A 720 18.18 21.28 -78.31
N ASP A 721 18.74 20.09 -78.51
CA ASP A 721 17.96 18.92 -78.93
C ASP A 721 16.99 18.46 -77.82
N ARG A 722 17.38 18.62 -76.54
CA ARG A 722 16.50 18.36 -75.40
C ARG A 722 15.40 19.41 -75.24
N LEU A 723 15.71 20.70 -75.43
CA LEU A 723 14.70 21.75 -75.44
C LEU A 723 13.70 21.56 -76.58
N GLN A 724 14.17 21.12 -77.74
CA GLN A 724 13.32 20.79 -78.90
C GLN A 724 12.32 19.69 -78.57
N TYR A 725 12.76 18.64 -77.87
CA TYR A 725 11.89 17.56 -77.39
C TYR A 725 10.86 18.06 -76.37
N LEU A 726 11.26 18.92 -75.42
CA LEU A 726 10.37 19.43 -74.37
C LEU A 726 9.29 20.40 -74.86
N LEU A 727 9.61 21.19 -75.89
CA LEU A 727 8.66 22.11 -76.53
C LEU A 727 7.77 21.42 -77.58
N GLY A 728 7.99 20.12 -77.86
CA GLY A 728 7.15 19.34 -78.79
C GLY A 728 7.23 19.79 -80.25
N ILE A 729 8.33 20.41 -80.67
CA ILE A 729 8.49 20.93 -82.04
C ILE A 729 8.90 19.80 -82.99
N SER A 730 8.19 19.63 -84.10
CA SER A 730 8.50 18.59 -85.11
C SER A 730 9.91 18.79 -85.71
N ASP A 731 10.61 17.68 -85.99
CA ASP A 731 11.98 17.69 -86.54
C ASP A 731 12.09 18.51 -87.84
N SER A 732 11.03 18.53 -88.66
CA SER A 732 10.95 19.36 -89.86
C SER A 732 10.92 20.86 -89.55
N SER A 733 10.15 21.28 -88.54
CA SER A 733 10.04 22.70 -88.16
C SER A 733 11.33 23.19 -87.49
N ALA A 734 11.93 22.36 -86.63
CA ALA A 734 13.21 22.68 -85.99
C ALA A 734 14.36 22.76 -87.01
N ALA A 735 14.38 21.88 -88.03
CA ALA A 735 15.35 21.96 -89.11
C ALA A 735 15.19 23.24 -89.92
N THR A 736 13.96 23.64 -90.27
CA THR A 736 13.72 24.90 -90.98
C THR A 736 14.12 26.14 -90.17
N LEU A 737 13.92 26.12 -88.85
CA LEU A 737 14.30 27.22 -87.96
C LEU A 737 15.82 27.28 -87.73
N LYS A 738 16.51 26.12 -87.68
CA LYS A 738 17.99 26.05 -87.68
C LYS A 738 18.55 26.59 -89.00
N ASP A 739 17.96 26.21 -90.13
CA ASP A 739 18.37 26.64 -91.48
C ASP A 739 18.13 28.13 -91.76
N THR A 740 17.06 28.73 -91.20
CA THR A 740 16.80 30.17 -91.30
C THR A 740 17.65 30.98 -90.33
N ALA A 741 17.98 30.43 -89.15
CA ALA A 741 18.94 31.02 -88.23
C ALA A 741 20.38 31.00 -88.79
N GLU A 742 20.83 29.89 -89.40
CA GLU A 742 22.15 29.79 -90.05
C GLU A 742 22.28 30.67 -91.30
N ARG A 743 21.18 30.89 -92.03
CA ARG A 743 21.12 31.83 -93.16
C ARG A 743 21.01 33.30 -92.74
N GLY A 744 21.03 33.60 -91.44
CA GLY A 744 21.05 34.97 -90.92
C GLY A 744 19.74 35.75 -91.14
N ALA A 745 18.64 35.08 -91.47
CA ALA A 745 17.35 35.70 -91.76
C ALA A 745 16.26 35.11 -90.87
N LEU A 746 16.33 35.45 -89.58
CA LEU A 746 15.13 35.60 -88.76
C LEU A 746 14.76 37.09 -88.81
N PRO A 747 13.48 37.48 -88.97
CA PRO A 747 13.10 38.88 -89.16
C PRO A 747 13.68 39.77 -88.06
N LEU A 748 14.55 40.69 -88.46
CA LEU A 748 14.86 41.89 -87.69
C LEU A 748 13.76 42.89 -88.05
N GLU A 749 12.83 43.05 -87.10
CA GLU A 749 11.90 44.18 -86.94
C GLU A 749 10.70 44.26 -87.91
N PRO A 750 9.60 44.87 -87.43
CA PRO A 750 9.51 46.31 -87.56
C PRO A 750 9.31 47.05 -86.22
N GLU A 751 10.03 48.17 -86.16
CA GLU A 751 9.60 49.50 -85.73
C GLU A 751 9.06 49.69 -84.30
N GLU A 752 9.72 50.63 -83.62
CA GLU A 752 9.11 51.54 -82.67
C GLU A 752 7.82 52.15 -83.28
N GLU A 753 6.67 51.55 -83.00
CA GLU A 753 5.44 52.32 -82.92
C GLU A 753 5.13 52.58 -81.45
N GLU A 754 5.29 53.85 -81.07
CA GLU A 754 4.51 54.45 -79.98
C GLU A 754 3.04 54.04 -80.14
N ILE A 755 2.62 53.05 -79.36
CA ILE A 755 1.21 52.94 -79.00
C ILE A 755 1.09 53.64 -77.65
N VAL A 756 0.74 54.92 -77.73
CA VAL A 756 0.10 55.66 -76.64
C VAL A 756 -1.15 54.88 -76.23
N PHE A 757 -1.17 54.36 -75.00
CA PHE A 757 -2.28 54.51 -74.03
C PHE A 757 -1.79 54.25 -72.62
#